data_AF-A0A1E9ZA09-F1
#
_entry.id   AF-A0A1E9ZA09-F1
#
_cell.length_a   1.000
_cell.length_b   1.000
_cell.length_c   1.000
_cell.angle_alpha   90.00
_cell.angle_beta   90.00
_cell.angle_gamma   90.00
#
_symmetry.space_group_name_H-M   'P 1'
#
loop_
_entity.id
_entity.type
_entity.pdbx_description
1 polymer ?
#
loop_
_entity_poly.entity_id
_entity_poly.type
_entity_poly.pdbx_seq_one_letter_code
_entity_poly.pdbx_strand_id
1 'polypeptide(L)'
;MQHSPIQPTPDATPPDTNGKKVAICNFFANNWILLIVFSIFTYIAIRLSLDVQNISHEHLDKTQQLLQEIKEGRDATNEKIEEIDSLRNSFSIHGLLLILSLIILASCFSKLIMKLLNEYPQRVFVSAIALGGFLAFSIPQYLYSFKYIGETKDITTSLLTVTGGILAVFTLLKTHQKSELEREQLDTQKQKDARDHIRQLYDSYNNRFDKAVAELNSNNVKSAYAAVPKLAKLADAWLDYKDLSNDTEELEKLKKKAEKEAQTIINILCKYIRTMPGEYTEENLKDIGSLDAKTQDELKNESEVRRLIFSEISDRSSKVKVTKDKISTTSGPWSNFDFDFSRAPIFYPLNNLTIEKGISTSTKFYGKADFRGTTFIRDVDFKGIQFNQEANFNGVQFVNEANFNEVTFNGKADFSTQSDTKTIFGGKATFNGAQFAQEANFNEVTFNEAADFSTQGDIKTTFGGKATFNSTQFKKAALFNKTIFNETDFSGSTMNKTIFTMDAIFAGTEFTKNTSFNNVEFNGLADFCSHSQNQIQPITFGANTEFIETDFNGKANFMGLNAELDSTLNSGTPTLTFKKVNFNEEAIFTSAQISLSTIFENTHFYNRAEFVNANFFNSVKFIENTQFELMANFFNSMFLENLEVEAWFKNGANFGVSQFGTENETQQKTTFRKTHFDGDTIFSDSNFYAPTDFIDINIQGETNFSGAKFHSTASFNNSHSENVFKFAADAYFDRVEFKDSVNFIAIQFCNKMNFENAIFYKDSKFEDMHFDSFSPDFKDAEFEVKSNHSFTTKSNSKKQFDFGTLKPKSTGQPISLPRGSFLFTNTSGNQRIGPA
;
A
#
# COMPACT_ATOMS: atom_id res chain seq x y z
N MET A 1 51.84 21.65 -36.66
CA MET A 1 51.16 22.68 -37.47
C MET A 1 51.08 23.93 -36.61
N GLN A 2 52.11 24.78 -36.56
CA GLN A 2 52.31 25.93 -37.46
C GLN A 2 51.00 26.66 -37.80
N HIS A 3 50.66 27.71 -37.05
CA HIS A 3 50.90 29.09 -37.50
C HIS A 3 50.75 30.10 -36.35
N SER A 4 51.69 31.05 -36.39
CA SER A 4 51.94 32.18 -35.49
C SER A 4 50.92 33.34 -35.65
N PRO A 5 50.95 34.35 -34.74
CA PRO A 5 49.87 35.29 -34.47
C PRO A 5 49.95 36.56 -35.32
N ILE A 6 48.86 37.33 -35.40
CA ILE A 6 48.85 38.67 -36.01
C ILE A 6 48.05 39.65 -35.16
N GLN A 7 48.77 40.61 -34.60
CA GLN A 7 48.40 42.02 -34.44
C GLN A 7 49.59 42.84 -35.00
N PRO A 8 49.51 44.15 -35.28
CA PRO A 8 48.36 45.01 -35.65
C PRO A 8 48.68 45.90 -36.88
N THR A 9 47.69 46.55 -37.50
CA THR A 9 47.95 47.80 -38.26
C THR A 9 46.82 48.82 -38.12
N PRO A 10 47.14 50.13 -38.03
CA PRO A 10 46.22 51.26 -37.88
C PRO A 10 45.77 51.81 -39.25
N ASP A 11 45.06 52.94 -39.21
CA ASP A 11 44.52 53.75 -40.32
C ASP A 11 43.13 53.38 -40.85
N ALA A 12 42.13 54.09 -40.30
CA ALA A 12 41.04 54.61 -41.10
C ALA A 12 40.88 56.11 -40.76
N THR A 13 41.54 56.94 -41.56
CA THR A 13 41.23 58.36 -41.71
C THR A 13 39.77 58.54 -42.14
N PRO A 14 39.09 59.60 -41.67
CA PRO A 14 37.69 59.82 -41.97
C PRO A 14 37.50 60.17 -43.45
N PRO A 15 36.45 59.67 -44.14
CA PRO A 15 36.20 60.03 -45.51
C PRO A 15 35.79 61.51 -45.61
N ASP A 16 36.58 62.21 -46.42
CA ASP A 16 36.42 63.56 -46.93
C ASP A 16 34.97 63.87 -47.34
N THR A 17 34.28 64.67 -46.52
CA THR A 17 32.96 65.23 -46.81
C THR A 17 33.06 66.39 -47.80
N ASN A 18 33.48 66.13 -49.03
CA ASN A 18 33.42 67.11 -50.12
C ASN A 18 32.36 66.79 -51.20
N GLY A 19 31.52 65.76 -50.99
CA GLY A 19 30.43 65.38 -51.92
C GLY A 19 29.06 66.04 -51.70
N LYS A 20 28.85 66.87 -50.67
CA LYS A 20 27.51 67.36 -50.26
C LYS A 20 27.26 68.86 -50.50
N LYS A 21 27.91 69.49 -51.48
CA LYS A 21 27.68 70.92 -51.81
C LYS A 21 26.88 71.21 -53.09
N VAL A 22 26.30 70.21 -53.77
CA VAL A 22 25.67 70.41 -55.09
C VAL A 22 24.18 70.04 -55.16
N ALA A 23 23.51 69.68 -54.06
CA ALA A 23 22.14 69.16 -54.14
C ALA A 23 21.02 70.22 -54.27
N ILE A 24 21.25 71.50 -53.91
CA ILE A 24 20.17 72.51 -53.93
C ILE A 24 20.02 73.16 -55.31
N CYS A 25 21.08 73.26 -56.13
CA CYS A 25 21.00 73.90 -57.45
C CYS A 25 20.34 73.02 -58.54
N ASN A 26 20.19 71.71 -58.34
CA ASN A 26 19.69 70.79 -59.37
C ASN A 26 18.23 70.30 -59.16
N PHE A 27 17.49 70.80 -58.17
CA PHE A 27 16.12 70.33 -57.89
C PHE A 27 15.16 70.53 -59.08
N PHE A 28 15.34 71.62 -59.84
CA PHE A 28 14.52 71.93 -61.01
C PHE A 28 15.11 71.43 -62.34
N ALA A 29 16.39 71.08 -62.38
CA ALA A 29 17.09 70.69 -63.61
C ALA A 29 16.57 69.37 -64.23
N ASN A 30 15.99 68.49 -63.41
CA ASN A 30 15.53 67.16 -63.84
C ASN A 30 14.01 67.04 -64.02
N ASN A 31 13.22 68.12 -63.85
CA ASN A 31 11.76 68.00 -63.90
C ASN A 31 11.09 69.29 -64.43
N TRP A 32 11.21 69.53 -65.74
CA TRP A 32 10.67 70.72 -66.42
C TRP A 32 9.17 70.95 -66.19
N ILE A 33 8.37 69.90 -66.05
CA ILE A 33 6.93 70.02 -65.74
C ILE A 33 6.72 70.72 -64.40
N LEU A 34 7.50 70.37 -63.37
CA LEU A 34 7.40 70.97 -62.04
C LEU A 34 7.82 72.45 -62.05
N LEU A 35 8.82 72.78 -62.88
CA LEU A 35 9.32 74.15 -63.07
C LEU A 35 8.27 75.02 -63.77
N ILE A 36 7.62 74.49 -64.80
CA ILE A 36 6.51 75.13 -65.51
C ILE A 36 5.33 75.35 -64.55
N VAL A 37 4.91 74.33 -63.81
CA VAL A 37 3.83 74.44 -62.82
C VAL A 37 4.18 75.47 -61.75
N PHE A 38 5.39 75.46 -61.19
CA PHE A 38 5.84 76.44 -60.22
C PHE A 38 5.80 77.87 -60.77
N SER A 39 6.32 78.10 -61.98
CA SER A 39 6.30 79.43 -62.61
C SER A 39 4.86 79.91 -62.90
N ILE A 40 3.99 79.03 -63.39
CA ILE A 40 2.58 79.35 -63.67
C ILE A 40 1.86 79.74 -62.38
N PHE A 41 1.93 78.91 -61.33
CA PHE A 41 1.22 79.19 -60.08
C PHE A 41 1.85 80.34 -59.29
N THR A 42 3.16 80.62 -59.45
CA THR A 42 3.78 81.83 -58.89
C THR A 42 3.22 83.07 -59.58
N TYR A 43 3.10 83.05 -60.91
CA TYR A 43 2.49 84.16 -61.65
C TYR A 43 1.02 84.36 -61.26
N ILE A 44 0.24 83.27 -61.18
CA ILE A 44 -1.16 83.30 -60.74
C ILE A 44 -1.27 83.88 -59.32
N ALA A 45 -0.43 83.42 -58.37
CA ALA A 45 -0.44 83.93 -57.01
C ALA A 45 -0.09 85.42 -56.94
N ILE A 46 0.89 85.90 -57.70
CA ILE A 46 1.23 87.33 -57.75
C ILE A 46 0.07 88.14 -58.32
N ARG A 47 -0.56 87.68 -59.41
CA ARG A 47 -1.72 88.36 -60.01
C ARG A 47 -2.90 88.41 -59.06
N LEU A 48 -3.28 87.28 -58.47
CA LEU A 48 -4.36 87.22 -57.48
C LEU A 48 -4.06 88.09 -56.26
N SER A 49 -2.81 88.13 -55.78
CA SER A 49 -2.40 89.00 -54.68
C SER A 49 -2.59 90.48 -55.01
N LEU A 50 -2.22 90.90 -56.22
CA LEU A 50 -2.44 92.28 -56.69
C LEU A 50 -3.93 92.59 -56.86
N ASP A 51 -4.72 91.65 -57.39
CA ASP A 51 -6.17 91.81 -57.56
C ASP A 51 -6.88 91.93 -56.20
N VAL A 52 -6.52 91.07 -55.24
CA VAL A 52 -7.02 91.15 -53.85
C VAL A 52 -6.68 92.50 -53.22
N GLN A 53 -5.46 93.01 -53.41
CA GLN A 53 -5.07 94.34 -52.91
C GLN A 53 -5.89 95.47 -53.55
N ASN A 54 -6.11 95.42 -54.86
CA ASN A 54 -6.90 96.42 -55.58
C ASN A 54 -8.38 96.41 -55.14
N ILE A 55 -9.01 95.23 -55.07
CA ILE A 55 -10.39 95.07 -54.59
C ILE A 55 -10.52 95.59 -53.15
N SER A 56 -9.53 95.29 -52.31
CA SER A 56 -9.51 95.76 -50.92
C SER A 56 -9.43 97.28 -50.81
N HIS A 57 -8.60 97.92 -51.64
CA HIS A 57 -8.51 99.38 -51.70
C HIS A 57 -9.81 100.01 -52.16
N GLU A 58 -10.44 99.48 -53.21
CA GLU A 58 -11.71 99.99 -53.72
C GLU A 58 -12.85 99.79 -52.71
N HIS A 59 -12.91 98.62 -52.07
CA HIS A 59 -13.86 98.35 -51.00
C HIS A 59 -13.67 99.33 -49.83
N LEU A 60 -12.42 99.57 -49.40
CA LEU A 60 -12.13 100.50 -48.31
C LEU A 60 -12.58 101.93 -48.66
N ASP A 61 -12.30 102.39 -49.87
CA ASP A 61 -12.67 103.74 -50.33
C ASP A 61 -14.19 103.91 -50.39
N LYS A 62 -14.91 102.95 -50.99
CA LYS A 62 -16.38 102.97 -51.02
C LYS A 62 -17.01 102.87 -49.62
N THR A 63 -16.43 102.06 -48.74
CA THR A 63 -16.89 101.94 -47.34
C THR A 63 -16.67 103.24 -46.57
N GLN A 64 -15.54 103.91 -46.80
CA GLN A 64 -15.25 105.22 -46.19
C GLN A 64 -16.18 106.31 -46.72
N GLN A 65 -16.47 106.35 -48.03
CA GLN A 65 -17.47 107.26 -48.59
C GLN A 65 -18.86 107.03 -47.97
N LEU A 66 -19.28 105.76 -47.83
CA LEU A 66 -20.57 105.43 -47.20
C LEU A 66 -20.61 105.88 -45.73
N LEU A 67 -19.54 105.65 -44.97
CA LEU A 67 -19.40 106.11 -43.59
C LEU A 67 -19.42 107.65 -43.47
N GLN A 68 -18.84 108.36 -44.43
CA GLN A 68 -18.84 109.82 -44.49
C GLN A 68 -20.25 110.37 -44.76
N GLU A 69 -20.99 109.79 -45.72
CA GLU A 69 -22.37 110.18 -46.05
C GLU A 69 -23.35 109.91 -44.90
N ILE A 70 -23.20 108.77 -44.20
CA ILE A 70 -23.97 108.47 -42.99
C ILE A 70 -23.68 109.50 -41.89
N LYS A 71 -22.41 109.92 -41.74
CA LYS A 71 -22.03 110.97 -40.78
C LYS A 71 -22.63 112.34 -41.09
N GLU A 72 -22.90 112.60 -42.37
CA GLU A 72 -23.57 113.82 -42.86
C GLU A 72 -25.10 113.73 -42.84
N GLY A 73 -25.67 112.63 -42.34
CA GLY A 73 -27.12 112.46 -42.13
C GLY A 73 -27.92 112.11 -43.39
N ARG A 74 -27.26 111.63 -44.46
CA ARG A 74 -27.91 111.12 -45.69
C ARG A 74 -28.13 109.61 -45.60
N ASP A 75 -29.31 109.13 -46.00
CA ASP A 75 -29.61 107.69 -46.05
C ASP A 75 -28.85 107.01 -47.20
N ALA A 76 -28.22 105.87 -46.89
CA ALA A 76 -27.47 105.09 -47.87
C ALA A 76 -28.40 104.44 -48.90
N THR A 77 -28.17 104.69 -50.19
CA THR A 77 -28.88 103.99 -51.28
C THR A 77 -28.48 102.51 -51.32
N ASN A 78 -29.47 101.61 -51.39
CA ASN A 78 -29.26 100.15 -51.48
C ASN A 78 -28.22 99.74 -52.54
N GLU A 79 -28.15 100.46 -53.66
CA GLU A 79 -27.19 100.20 -54.75
C GLU A 79 -25.71 100.27 -54.29
N LYS A 80 -25.35 101.20 -53.39
CA LYS A 80 -23.98 101.28 -52.84
C LYS A 80 -23.67 100.15 -51.86
N ILE A 81 -24.67 99.71 -51.09
CA ILE A 81 -24.51 98.58 -50.16
C ILE A 81 -24.32 97.29 -50.97
N GLU A 82 -25.10 97.10 -52.02
CA GLU A 82 -24.93 95.96 -52.95
C GLU A 82 -23.57 95.98 -53.65
N GLU A 83 -23.05 97.15 -54.05
CA GLU A 83 -21.68 97.26 -54.60
C GLU A 83 -20.60 96.87 -53.57
N ILE A 84 -20.72 97.31 -52.32
CA ILE A 84 -19.78 96.95 -51.24
C ILE A 84 -19.84 95.44 -50.97
N ASP A 85 -21.03 94.85 -50.87
CA ASP A 85 -21.19 93.42 -50.67
C ASP A 85 -20.66 92.60 -51.87
N SER A 86 -20.84 93.09 -53.10
CA SER A 86 -20.24 92.52 -54.31
C SER A 86 -18.71 92.52 -54.26
N LEU A 87 -18.11 93.64 -53.85
CA LEU A 87 -16.66 93.74 -53.63
C LEU A 87 -16.18 92.80 -52.52
N ARG A 88 -16.94 92.63 -51.44
CA ARG A 88 -16.60 91.70 -50.34
C ARG A 88 -16.62 90.23 -50.78
N ASN A 89 -17.60 89.86 -51.60
CA ASN A 89 -17.66 88.53 -52.22
C ASN A 89 -16.49 88.33 -53.19
N SER A 90 -16.19 89.32 -54.03
CA SER A 90 -15.04 89.26 -54.95
C SER A 90 -13.72 89.10 -54.20
N PHE A 91 -13.51 89.84 -53.11
CA PHE A 91 -12.34 89.72 -52.24
C PHE A 91 -12.23 88.30 -51.64
N SER A 92 -13.34 87.75 -51.17
CA SER A 92 -13.37 86.40 -50.59
C SER A 92 -13.04 85.31 -51.61
N ILE A 93 -13.56 85.43 -52.84
CA ILE A 93 -13.29 84.47 -53.93
C ILE A 93 -11.81 84.54 -54.36
N HIS A 94 -11.29 85.74 -54.63
CA HIS A 94 -9.89 85.90 -55.04
C HIS A 94 -8.92 85.53 -53.91
N GLY A 95 -9.27 85.81 -52.65
CA GLY A 95 -8.50 85.38 -51.47
C GLY A 95 -8.45 83.86 -51.34
N LEU A 96 -9.58 83.16 -51.54
CA LEU A 96 -9.62 81.70 -51.54
C LEU A 96 -8.75 81.10 -52.67
N LEU A 97 -8.86 81.66 -53.89
CA LEU A 97 -8.05 81.24 -55.04
C LEU A 97 -6.56 81.47 -54.79
N LEU A 98 -6.19 82.57 -54.13
CA LEU A 98 -4.81 82.86 -53.74
C LEU A 98 -4.27 81.81 -52.76
N ILE A 99 -5.04 81.46 -51.71
CA ILE A 99 -4.65 80.44 -50.74
C ILE A 99 -4.48 79.07 -51.41
N LEU A 100 -5.43 78.67 -52.26
CA LEU A 100 -5.34 77.42 -53.02
C LEU A 100 -4.11 77.39 -53.94
N SER A 101 -3.83 78.49 -54.64
CA SER A 101 -2.62 78.64 -55.47
C SER A 101 -1.34 78.48 -54.66
N LEU A 102 -1.28 79.07 -53.45
CA LEU A 102 -0.13 78.95 -52.55
C LEU A 102 0.05 77.52 -52.01
N ILE A 103 -1.03 76.80 -51.71
CA ILE A 103 -0.98 75.39 -51.29
C ILE A 103 -0.44 74.51 -52.43
N ILE A 104 -0.91 74.72 -53.67
CA ILE A 104 -0.41 74.00 -54.85
C ILE A 104 1.07 74.30 -55.06
N LEU A 105 1.49 75.57 -54.91
CA LEU A 105 2.88 75.97 -55.00
C LEU A 105 3.75 75.27 -53.94
N ALA A 106 3.28 75.19 -52.69
CA ALA A 106 3.97 74.49 -51.61
C ALA A 106 4.06 72.96 -51.86
N SER A 107 3.01 72.37 -52.44
CA SER A 107 2.96 70.93 -52.76
C SER A 107 4.03 70.49 -53.76
N CYS A 108 4.49 71.39 -54.64
CA CYS A 108 5.59 71.12 -55.58
C CYS A 108 6.90 70.77 -54.86
N PHE A 109 7.06 71.20 -53.60
CA PHE A 109 8.24 70.89 -52.78
C PHE A 109 8.00 69.75 -51.78
N SER A 110 6.85 69.08 -51.82
CA SER A 110 6.46 68.04 -50.84
C SER A 110 7.52 66.97 -50.61
N LYS A 111 8.15 66.42 -51.67
CA LYS A 111 9.23 65.42 -51.54
C LYS A 111 10.48 65.98 -50.86
N LEU A 112 10.84 67.23 -51.16
CA LEU A 112 11.99 67.90 -50.55
C LEU A 112 11.72 68.20 -49.07
N ILE A 113 10.50 68.66 -48.77
CA ILE A 113 10.00 68.89 -47.42
C ILE A 113 10.02 67.58 -46.62
N MET A 114 9.52 66.48 -47.19
CA MET A 114 9.51 65.15 -46.54
C MET A 114 10.92 64.64 -46.26
N LYS A 115 11.87 64.88 -47.19
CA LYS A 115 13.27 64.51 -47.02
C LYS A 115 13.93 65.32 -45.89
N LEU A 116 13.70 66.63 -45.85
CA LEU A 116 14.18 67.51 -44.78
C LEU A 116 13.57 67.12 -43.41
N LEU A 117 12.28 66.75 -43.37
CA LEU A 117 11.60 66.27 -42.16
C LEU A 117 12.21 64.97 -41.62
N ASN A 118 12.58 64.03 -42.50
CA ASN A 118 13.21 62.78 -42.07
C ASN A 118 14.67 62.95 -41.65
N GLU A 119 15.43 63.82 -42.34
CA GLU A 119 16.87 63.98 -42.09
C GLU A 119 17.13 64.94 -40.90
N TYR A 120 16.26 65.92 -40.67
CA TYR A 120 16.40 66.92 -39.60
C TYR A 120 15.05 67.31 -38.95
N PRO A 121 14.28 66.37 -38.36
CA PRO A 121 12.92 66.62 -37.87
C PRO A 121 12.86 67.75 -36.85
N GLN A 122 13.83 67.80 -35.94
CA GLN A 122 13.89 68.82 -34.90
C GLN A 122 14.15 70.22 -35.47
N ARG A 123 15.05 70.35 -36.47
CA ARG A 123 15.38 71.65 -37.06
C ARG A 123 14.24 72.19 -37.90
N VAL A 124 13.61 71.33 -38.71
CA VAL A 124 12.45 71.73 -39.53
C VAL A 124 11.28 72.18 -38.65
N PHE A 125 11.01 71.47 -37.55
CA PHE A 125 9.93 71.83 -36.64
C PHE A 125 10.21 73.12 -35.87
N VAL A 126 11.44 73.32 -35.36
CA VAL A 126 11.85 74.59 -34.73
C VAL A 126 11.74 75.75 -35.71
N SER A 127 12.15 75.57 -36.96
CA SER A 127 11.98 76.59 -38.00
C SER A 127 10.51 76.88 -38.30
N ALA A 128 9.63 75.87 -38.31
CA ALA A 128 8.20 76.07 -38.52
C ALA A 128 7.54 76.84 -37.36
N ILE A 129 7.93 76.52 -36.12
CA ILE A 129 7.46 77.24 -34.91
C ILE A 129 8.00 78.66 -34.89
N ALA A 130 9.28 78.88 -35.21
CA ALA A 130 9.86 80.21 -35.28
C ALA A 130 9.16 81.07 -36.35
N LEU A 131 8.83 80.48 -37.50
CA LEU A 131 8.08 81.14 -38.56
C LEU A 131 6.64 81.45 -38.11
N GLY A 132 5.94 80.50 -37.48
CA GLY A 132 4.60 80.70 -36.94
C GLY A 132 4.55 81.78 -35.85
N GLY A 133 5.54 81.79 -34.95
CA GLY A 133 5.71 82.84 -33.94
C GLY A 133 5.98 84.21 -34.56
N PHE A 134 6.86 84.28 -35.56
CA PHE A 134 7.12 85.52 -36.31
C PHE A 134 5.86 86.04 -37.02
N LEU A 135 5.08 85.15 -37.63
CA LEU A 135 3.81 85.49 -38.28
C LEU A 135 2.74 85.93 -37.28
N ALA A 136 2.69 85.34 -36.08
CA ALA A 136 1.75 85.71 -35.02
C ALA A 136 1.92 87.17 -34.55
N PHE A 137 3.14 87.73 -34.65
CA PHE A 137 3.39 89.16 -34.41
C PHE A 137 3.21 90.01 -35.67
N SER A 138 3.66 89.51 -36.83
CA SER A 138 3.67 90.28 -38.07
C SER A 138 2.28 90.48 -38.67
N ILE A 139 1.41 89.47 -38.62
CA ILE A 139 0.05 89.53 -39.21
C ILE A 139 -0.82 90.58 -38.51
N PRO A 140 -0.96 90.60 -37.16
CA PRO A 140 -1.76 91.63 -36.49
C PRO A 140 -1.19 93.04 -36.71
N GLN A 141 0.14 93.19 -36.72
CA GLN A 141 0.80 94.48 -36.96
C GLN A 141 0.59 95.00 -38.39
N TYR A 142 0.61 94.09 -39.37
CA TYR A 142 0.31 94.41 -40.77
C TYR A 142 -1.15 94.82 -40.92
N LEU A 143 -2.10 94.05 -40.35
CA LEU A 143 -3.53 94.37 -40.39
C LEU A 143 -3.85 95.72 -39.72
N TYR A 144 -3.15 96.08 -38.64
CA TYR A 144 -3.27 97.39 -37.99
C TYR A 144 -2.73 98.53 -38.86
N SER A 145 -1.56 98.36 -39.50
CA SER A 145 -0.95 99.41 -40.35
C SER A 145 -1.84 99.78 -41.54
N PHE A 146 -2.62 98.83 -42.06
CA PHE A 146 -3.60 99.08 -43.12
C PHE A 146 -5.02 99.39 -42.60
N LYS A 147 -5.19 99.62 -41.29
CA LYS A 147 -6.46 99.97 -40.61
C LYS A 147 -7.60 98.94 -40.74
N TYR A 148 -7.29 97.67 -41.00
CA TYR A 148 -8.30 96.61 -41.06
C TYR A 148 -8.82 96.18 -39.69
N ILE A 149 -8.05 96.40 -38.62
CA ILE A 149 -8.42 96.07 -37.23
C ILE A 149 -8.06 97.23 -36.29
N GLY A 150 -8.79 97.37 -35.18
CA GLY A 150 -8.57 98.39 -34.15
C GLY A 150 -7.42 98.05 -33.20
N GLU A 151 -7.63 97.12 -32.27
CA GLU A 151 -6.60 96.68 -31.32
C GLU A 151 -6.00 95.33 -31.72
N THR A 152 -4.68 95.20 -31.63
CA THR A 152 -3.94 93.99 -32.04
C THR A 152 -3.83 92.91 -30.95
N LYS A 153 -4.17 93.25 -29.69
CA LYS A 153 -3.84 92.45 -28.50
C LYS A 153 -4.49 91.06 -28.48
N ASP A 154 -5.80 90.98 -28.71
CA ASP A 154 -6.55 89.72 -28.54
C ASP A 154 -6.22 88.69 -29.63
N ILE A 155 -6.01 89.16 -30.86
CA ILE A 155 -5.63 88.32 -32.00
C ILE A 155 -4.18 87.81 -31.81
N THR A 156 -3.26 88.68 -31.41
CA THR A 156 -1.87 88.29 -31.12
C THR A 156 -1.81 87.26 -30.00
N THR A 157 -2.61 87.46 -28.93
CA THR A 157 -2.69 86.54 -27.79
C THR A 157 -3.24 85.17 -28.22
N SER A 158 -4.34 85.15 -28.97
CA SER A 158 -4.97 83.91 -29.45
C SER A 158 -4.04 83.09 -30.34
N LEU A 159 -3.33 83.75 -31.26
CA LEU A 159 -2.33 83.09 -32.11
C LEU A 159 -1.18 82.50 -31.27
N LEU A 160 -0.61 83.26 -30.33
CA LEU A 160 0.44 82.78 -29.43
C LEU A 160 -0.02 81.60 -28.54
N THR A 161 -1.26 81.62 -28.06
CA THR A 161 -1.83 80.53 -27.25
C THR A 161 -1.94 79.23 -28.04
N VAL A 162 -2.38 79.29 -29.30
CA VAL A 162 -2.46 78.10 -30.17
C VAL A 162 -1.07 77.52 -30.45
N THR A 163 -0.08 78.37 -30.79
CA THR A 163 1.29 77.91 -31.03
C THR A 163 1.94 77.33 -29.76
N GLY A 164 1.68 77.94 -28.60
CA GLY A 164 2.14 77.43 -27.30
C GLY A 164 1.48 76.11 -26.89
N GLY A 165 0.19 75.94 -27.18
CA GLY A 165 -0.55 74.69 -26.92
C GLY A 165 -0.03 73.50 -27.72
N ILE A 166 0.29 73.71 -29.01
CA ILE A 166 0.89 72.68 -29.86
C ILE A 166 2.28 72.27 -29.34
N LEU A 167 3.08 73.25 -28.88
CA LEU A 167 4.40 72.98 -28.27
C LEU A 167 4.26 72.14 -26.99
N ALA A 168 3.27 72.44 -26.15
CA ALA A 168 3.02 71.70 -24.91
C ALA A 168 2.64 70.23 -25.19
N VAL A 169 1.73 69.98 -26.13
CA VAL A 169 1.30 68.62 -26.50
C VAL A 169 2.46 67.80 -27.10
N PHE A 170 3.27 68.41 -27.97
CA PHE A 170 4.43 67.73 -28.55
C PHE A 170 5.50 67.42 -27.49
N THR A 171 5.74 68.34 -26.56
CA THR A 171 6.67 68.12 -25.44
C THR A 171 6.18 66.98 -24.55
N LEU A 172 4.86 66.89 -24.29
CA LEU A 172 4.25 65.79 -23.55
C LEU A 172 4.41 64.44 -24.27
N LEU A 173 4.10 64.38 -25.57
CA LEU A 173 4.24 63.16 -26.40
C LEU A 173 5.68 62.65 -26.43
N LYS A 174 6.66 63.55 -26.63
CA LYS A 174 8.07 63.18 -26.66
C LYS A 174 8.58 62.75 -25.28
N THR A 175 8.05 63.35 -24.21
CA THR A 175 8.35 62.94 -22.83
C THR A 175 7.78 61.56 -22.52
N HIS A 176 6.55 61.26 -22.96
CA HIS A 176 5.91 59.95 -22.80
C HIS A 176 6.63 58.84 -23.60
N GLN A 177 6.99 59.09 -24.86
CA GLN A 177 7.77 58.14 -25.66
C GLN A 177 9.13 57.84 -25.03
N LYS A 178 9.81 58.89 -24.52
CA LYS A 178 11.07 58.73 -23.80
C LYS A 178 10.89 57.89 -22.53
N SER A 179 9.84 58.15 -21.74
CA SER A 179 9.60 57.38 -20.50
C SER A 179 9.25 55.92 -20.76
N GLU A 180 8.50 55.62 -21.83
CA GLU A 180 8.21 54.23 -22.23
C GLU A 180 9.46 53.50 -22.69
N LEU A 181 10.31 54.13 -23.50
CA LEU A 181 11.60 53.55 -23.91
C LEU A 181 12.53 53.31 -22.71
N GLU A 182 12.61 54.27 -21.78
CA GLU A 182 13.39 54.12 -20.55
C GLU A 182 12.84 53.00 -19.65
N ARG A 183 11.52 52.80 -19.60
CA ARG A 183 10.90 51.65 -18.91
C ARG A 183 11.23 50.32 -19.58
N GLU A 184 11.10 50.21 -20.90
CA GLU A 184 11.46 49.00 -21.64
C GLU A 184 12.94 48.65 -21.48
N GLN A 185 13.83 49.66 -21.54
CA GLN A 185 15.26 49.48 -21.30
C GLN A 185 15.53 49.04 -19.86
N LEU A 186 14.88 49.65 -18.88
CA LEU A 186 15.01 49.28 -17.48
C LEU A 186 14.53 47.86 -17.21
N ASP A 187 13.39 47.45 -17.78
CA ASP A 187 12.85 46.11 -17.59
C ASP A 187 13.68 45.05 -18.32
N THR A 188 14.20 45.36 -19.52
CA THR A 188 15.18 44.50 -20.22
C THR A 188 16.45 44.35 -19.40
N GLN A 189 16.93 45.44 -18.79
CA GLN A 189 18.11 45.41 -17.93
C GLN A 189 17.88 44.58 -16.66
N LYS A 190 16.73 44.73 -15.99
CA LYS A 190 16.36 43.90 -14.84
C LYS A 190 16.30 42.40 -15.20
N GLN A 191 15.71 42.06 -16.35
CA GLN A 191 15.67 40.67 -16.82
C GLN A 191 17.07 40.12 -17.10
N LYS A 192 17.94 40.95 -17.70
CA LYS A 192 19.34 40.59 -17.92
C LYS A 192 20.08 40.38 -16.60
N ASP A 193 19.93 41.29 -15.64
CA ASP A 193 20.58 41.21 -14.33
C ASP A 193 20.10 39.97 -13.55
N ALA A 194 18.80 39.64 -13.62
CA ALA A 194 18.26 38.42 -13.03
C ALA A 194 18.86 37.14 -13.66
N ARG A 195 18.96 37.08 -15.00
CA ARG A 195 19.59 35.95 -15.71
C ARG A 195 21.08 35.83 -15.40
N ASP A 196 21.79 36.95 -15.36
CA ASP A 196 23.22 36.99 -15.02
C ASP A 196 23.45 36.57 -13.57
N HIS A 197 22.56 36.96 -12.65
CA HIS A 197 22.59 36.52 -11.26
C HIS A 197 22.40 34.99 -11.14
N ILE A 198 21.40 34.42 -11.82
CA ILE A 198 21.18 32.97 -11.87
C ILE A 198 22.40 32.25 -12.46
N ARG A 199 23.02 32.80 -13.50
CA ARG A 199 24.23 32.23 -14.11
C ARG A 199 25.40 32.22 -13.13
N GLN A 200 25.66 33.32 -12.43
CA GLN A 200 26.70 33.41 -11.42
C GLN A 200 26.45 32.45 -10.25
N LEU A 201 25.19 32.30 -9.83
CA LEU A 201 24.78 31.33 -8.81
C LEU A 201 25.15 29.90 -9.25
N TYR A 202 24.81 29.53 -10.49
CA TYR A 202 25.13 28.22 -11.05
C TYR A 202 26.64 27.97 -11.17
N ASP A 203 27.41 28.96 -11.60
CA ASP A 203 28.87 28.86 -11.64
C ASP A 203 29.45 28.66 -10.23
N SER A 204 28.88 29.32 -9.22
CA SER A 204 29.24 29.11 -7.81
C SER A 204 28.89 27.70 -7.33
N TYR A 205 27.71 27.19 -7.67
CA TYR A 205 27.27 25.84 -7.32
C TYR A 205 28.15 24.77 -7.97
N ASN A 206 28.49 24.92 -9.24
CA ASN A 206 29.39 24.01 -9.95
C ASN A 206 30.78 23.97 -9.31
N ASN A 207 31.35 25.13 -8.95
CA ASN A 207 32.64 25.17 -8.26
C ASN A 207 32.59 24.48 -6.88
N ARG A 208 31.52 24.71 -6.10
CA ARG A 208 31.30 24.02 -4.83
C ARG A 208 31.14 22.51 -5.02
N PHE A 209 30.44 22.09 -6.07
CA PHE A 209 30.26 20.69 -6.45
C PHE A 209 31.61 20.04 -6.73
N ASP A 210 32.40 20.59 -7.66
CA ASP A 210 33.70 20.05 -8.04
C ASP A 210 34.64 19.91 -6.83
N LYS A 211 34.67 20.93 -5.97
CA LYS A 211 35.47 20.91 -4.75
C LYS A 211 35.00 19.82 -3.78
N ALA A 212 33.70 19.70 -3.54
CA ALA A 212 33.16 18.73 -2.60
C ALA A 212 33.31 17.29 -3.13
N VAL A 213 33.18 17.06 -4.44
CA VAL A 213 33.44 15.75 -5.07
C VAL A 213 34.91 15.36 -4.96
N ALA A 214 35.84 16.32 -5.14
CA ALA A 214 37.26 16.07 -4.96
C ALA A 214 37.62 15.75 -3.50
N GLU A 215 36.99 16.43 -2.53
CA GLU A 215 37.14 16.12 -1.10
C GLU A 215 36.56 14.73 -0.74
N LEU A 216 35.40 14.36 -1.30
CA LEU A 216 34.75 13.07 -1.09
C LEU A 216 35.61 11.89 -1.55
N ASN A 217 36.24 12.02 -2.72
CA ASN A 217 37.07 10.96 -3.31
C ASN A 217 38.56 11.11 -2.95
N SER A 218 38.89 11.92 -1.95
CA SER A 218 40.26 12.04 -1.48
C SER A 218 40.65 10.84 -0.62
N ASN A 219 41.94 10.50 -0.55
CA ASN A 219 42.45 9.45 0.35
C ASN A 219 42.40 9.84 1.85
N ASN A 220 41.69 10.92 2.21
CA ASN A 220 41.57 11.43 3.56
C ASN A 220 40.13 11.33 4.03
N VAL A 221 39.86 10.38 4.93
CA VAL A 221 38.51 10.10 5.43
C VAL A 221 37.88 11.30 6.14
N LYS A 222 38.67 12.19 6.78
CA LYS A 222 38.14 13.43 7.39
C LYS A 222 37.63 14.40 6.33
N SER A 223 38.32 14.49 5.20
CA SER A 223 37.88 15.30 4.06
C SER A 223 36.62 14.71 3.44
N ALA A 224 36.58 13.38 3.29
CA ALA A 224 35.39 12.69 2.78
C ALA A 224 34.17 12.89 3.70
N TYR A 225 34.35 12.72 5.01
CA TYR A 225 33.31 12.97 6.02
C TYR A 225 32.77 14.40 5.95
N ALA A 226 33.66 15.41 5.80
CA ALA A 226 33.25 16.81 5.68
C ALA A 226 32.59 17.14 4.33
N ALA A 227 32.85 16.37 3.28
CA ALA A 227 32.28 16.57 1.94
C ALA A 227 30.82 16.14 1.85
N VAL A 228 30.43 15.08 2.56
CA VAL A 228 29.05 14.54 2.56
C VAL A 228 27.98 15.60 2.86
N PRO A 229 28.02 16.33 3.99
CA PRO A 229 27.01 17.36 4.27
C PRO A 229 27.13 18.57 3.35
N LYS A 230 28.30 18.85 2.76
CA LYS A 230 28.46 19.93 1.76
C LYS A 230 27.71 19.60 0.47
N LEU A 231 27.82 18.35 0.00
CA LEU A 231 27.10 17.87 -1.17
C LEU A 231 25.59 17.84 -0.91
N ALA A 232 25.16 17.29 0.23
CA ALA A 232 23.73 17.24 0.58
C ALA A 232 23.10 18.64 0.64
N LYS A 233 23.74 19.60 1.31
CA LYS A 233 23.28 21.00 1.36
C LYS A 233 23.34 21.70 -0.01
N LEU A 234 24.26 21.32 -0.89
CA LEU A 234 24.32 21.86 -2.24
C LEU A 234 23.13 21.38 -3.07
N ALA A 235 22.73 20.11 -2.94
CA ALA A 235 21.52 19.61 -3.57
C ALA A 235 20.28 20.35 -3.05
N ASP A 236 20.19 20.60 -1.73
CA ASP A 236 19.09 21.43 -1.18
C ASP A 236 19.08 22.84 -1.77
N ALA A 237 20.26 23.46 -1.91
CA ALA A 237 20.39 24.79 -2.49
C ALA A 237 19.95 24.85 -3.96
N TRP A 238 20.20 23.79 -4.74
CA TRP A 238 19.66 23.68 -6.10
C TRP A 238 18.14 23.63 -6.10
N LEU A 239 17.53 22.92 -5.14
CA LEU A 239 16.07 22.77 -5.03
C LEU A 239 15.36 24.03 -4.52
N ASP A 240 16.10 24.99 -3.99
CA ASP A 240 15.60 26.31 -3.59
C ASP A 240 15.52 27.30 -4.77
N TYR A 241 14.85 26.89 -5.84
CA TYR A 241 14.73 27.68 -7.08
C TYR A 241 13.47 28.55 -7.13
N LYS A 242 12.52 28.36 -6.20
CA LYS A 242 11.18 28.94 -6.28
C LYS A 242 11.16 30.46 -6.25
N ASP A 243 12.11 31.06 -5.55
CA ASP A 243 12.22 32.51 -5.39
C ASP A 243 13.11 33.17 -6.47
N LEU A 244 13.65 32.39 -7.42
CA LEU A 244 14.57 32.89 -8.46
C LEU A 244 13.85 33.57 -9.63
N SER A 245 12.57 33.24 -9.88
CA SER A 245 11.79 33.84 -10.96
C SER A 245 10.29 33.77 -10.66
N ASN A 246 9.57 34.82 -11.04
CA ASN A 246 8.10 34.87 -11.00
C ASN A 246 7.47 34.40 -12.33
N ASP A 247 8.27 34.14 -13.36
CA ASP A 247 7.81 33.64 -14.65
C ASP A 247 7.61 32.13 -14.61
N THR A 248 6.41 31.67 -14.98
CA THR A 248 6.05 30.25 -14.84
C THR A 248 6.84 29.34 -15.79
N GLU A 249 7.18 29.81 -17.00
CA GLU A 249 7.93 29.00 -17.97
C GLU A 249 9.41 28.89 -17.58
N GLU A 250 10.03 29.99 -17.14
CA GLU A 250 11.37 29.96 -16.57
C GLU A 250 11.43 29.13 -15.29
N LEU A 251 10.44 29.24 -14.40
CA LEU A 251 10.39 28.45 -13.17
C LEU A 251 10.37 26.94 -13.45
N GLU A 252 9.63 26.49 -14.47
CA GLU A 252 9.62 25.08 -14.87
C GLU A 252 10.96 24.63 -15.47
N LYS A 253 11.68 25.51 -16.19
CA LYS A 253 13.04 25.24 -16.67
C LYS A 253 14.03 25.15 -15.50
N LEU A 254 13.92 26.04 -14.52
CA LEU A 254 14.73 26.04 -13.30
C LEU A 254 14.49 24.77 -12.48
N LYS A 255 13.22 24.39 -12.30
CA LYS A 255 12.82 23.14 -11.63
C LYS A 255 13.48 21.92 -12.26
N LYS A 256 13.35 21.75 -13.58
CA LYS A 256 13.93 20.61 -14.31
C LYS A 256 15.45 20.56 -14.16
N LYS A 257 16.12 21.72 -14.18
CA LYS A 257 17.56 21.80 -13.96
C LYS A 257 17.92 21.45 -12.51
N ALA A 258 17.23 22.04 -11.53
CA ALA A 258 17.43 21.78 -10.11
C ALA A 258 17.29 20.29 -9.77
N GLU A 259 16.21 19.64 -10.22
CA GLU A 259 15.98 18.21 -10.03
C GLU A 259 17.09 17.36 -10.66
N LYS A 260 17.56 17.73 -11.86
CA LYS A 260 18.67 17.04 -12.53
C LYS A 260 19.99 17.17 -11.77
N GLU A 261 20.34 18.35 -11.30
CA GLU A 261 21.59 18.60 -10.57
C GLU A 261 21.55 17.95 -9.17
N ALA A 262 20.41 18.02 -8.47
CA ALA A 262 20.21 17.33 -7.19
C ALA A 262 20.33 15.80 -7.35
N GLN A 263 19.70 15.21 -8.38
CA GLN A 263 19.84 13.79 -8.68
C GLN A 263 21.29 13.42 -9.03
N THR A 264 22.03 14.32 -9.69
CA THR A 264 23.45 14.10 -10.00
C THR A 264 24.28 14.01 -8.72
N ILE A 265 24.03 14.89 -7.75
CA ILE A 265 24.68 14.85 -6.44
C ILE A 265 24.33 13.56 -5.69
N ILE A 266 23.05 13.19 -5.65
CA ILE A 266 22.58 11.94 -5.03
C ILE A 266 23.26 10.72 -5.67
N ASN A 267 23.37 10.69 -7.01
CA ASN A 267 24.05 9.62 -7.72
C ASN A 267 25.52 9.48 -7.34
N ILE A 268 26.24 10.59 -7.09
CA ILE A 268 27.64 10.56 -6.62
C ILE A 268 27.71 9.96 -5.21
N LEU A 269 26.82 10.36 -4.31
CA LEU A 269 26.75 9.81 -2.95
C LEU A 269 26.42 8.30 -2.97
N CYS A 270 25.43 7.89 -3.74
CA CYS A 270 25.08 6.48 -3.96
C CYS A 270 26.25 5.70 -4.59
N LYS A 271 26.97 6.28 -5.55
CA LYS A 271 28.16 5.66 -6.16
C LYS A 271 29.26 5.43 -5.12
N TYR A 272 29.46 6.35 -4.19
CA TYR A 272 30.41 6.16 -3.08
C TYR A 272 30.02 4.95 -2.23
N ILE A 273 28.76 4.85 -1.82
CA ILE A 273 28.21 3.71 -1.06
C ILE A 273 28.44 2.38 -1.78
N ARG A 274 28.25 2.36 -3.11
CA ARG A 274 28.37 1.14 -3.94
C ARG A 274 29.80 0.69 -4.20
N THR A 275 30.78 1.58 -4.02
CA THR A 275 32.17 1.29 -4.33
C THR A 275 32.81 0.58 -3.14
N MET A 276 33.65 -0.44 -3.40
CA MET A 276 34.46 -1.08 -2.36
C MET A 276 35.34 -0.02 -1.67
N PRO A 277 35.42 -0.04 -0.33
CA PRO A 277 36.26 0.92 0.40
C PRO A 277 37.74 0.68 0.07
N GLY A 278 38.47 1.72 -0.30
CA GLY A 278 39.92 1.67 -0.52
C GLY A 278 40.38 0.55 -1.47
N GLU A 279 41.45 -0.14 -1.09
CA GLU A 279 41.99 -1.32 -1.79
C GLU A 279 41.48 -2.64 -1.18
N TYR A 280 40.42 -2.59 -0.37
CA TYR A 280 39.90 -3.75 0.35
C TYR A 280 39.08 -4.68 -0.53
N THR A 281 39.18 -5.97 -0.26
CA THR A 281 38.44 -7.02 -0.95
C THR A 281 37.23 -7.48 -0.15
N GLU A 282 36.33 -8.24 -0.79
CA GLU A 282 35.20 -8.87 -0.10
C GLU A 282 35.67 -9.77 1.07
N GLU A 283 36.83 -10.41 0.93
CA GLU A 283 37.37 -11.31 1.95
C GLU A 283 37.80 -10.55 3.21
N ASN A 284 38.36 -9.34 3.02
CA ASN A 284 38.71 -8.48 4.15
C ASN A 284 37.46 -8.05 4.92
N LEU A 285 36.35 -7.75 4.22
CA LEU A 285 35.13 -7.30 4.88
C LEU A 285 34.41 -8.43 5.64
N LYS A 286 34.53 -9.70 5.21
CA LYS A 286 33.86 -10.83 5.88
C LYS A 286 34.30 -11.06 7.32
N ASP A 287 35.56 -10.74 7.64
CA ASP A 287 36.14 -10.93 8.96
C ASP A 287 37.04 -9.74 9.35
N ILE A 288 36.42 -8.57 9.52
CA ILE A 288 37.12 -7.34 9.92
C ILE A 288 37.87 -7.54 11.24
N GLY A 289 37.34 -8.36 12.16
CA GLY A 289 37.92 -8.57 13.49
C GLY A 289 39.29 -9.27 13.48
N SER A 290 39.62 -10.03 12.43
CA SER A 290 40.93 -10.69 12.30
C SER A 290 42.00 -9.84 11.61
N LEU A 291 41.64 -8.68 11.07
CA LEU A 291 42.57 -7.74 10.47
C LEU A 291 43.43 -7.03 11.54
N ASP A 292 44.52 -6.40 11.15
CA ASP A 292 45.33 -5.60 12.09
C ASP A 292 44.58 -4.34 12.54
N ALA A 293 44.95 -3.81 13.71
CA ALA A 293 44.25 -2.69 14.33
C ALA A 293 44.17 -1.43 13.44
N LYS A 294 45.20 -1.16 12.62
CA LYS A 294 45.20 -0.01 11.73
C LYS A 294 44.16 -0.17 10.63
N THR A 295 44.09 -1.35 10.00
CA THR A 295 43.09 -1.67 8.98
C THR A 295 41.67 -1.64 9.56
N GLN A 296 41.46 -2.14 10.78
CA GLN A 296 40.17 -2.04 11.47
C GLN A 296 39.73 -0.58 11.67
N ASP A 297 40.65 0.29 12.12
CA ASP A 297 40.38 1.72 12.30
C ASP A 297 40.08 2.43 10.96
N GLU A 298 40.79 2.09 9.89
CA GLU A 298 40.55 2.62 8.54
C GLU A 298 39.15 2.25 8.03
N LEU A 299 38.76 0.97 8.14
CA LEU A 299 37.42 0.51 7.78
C LEU A 299 36.35 1.14 8.67
N LYS A 300 36.59 1.29 9.98
CA LYS A 300 35.67 1.97 10.88
C LYS A 300 35.41 3.42 10.43
N ASN A 301 36.45 4.18 10.08
CA ASN A 301 36.28 5.55 9.59
C ASN A 301 35.50 5.59 8.27
N GLU A 302 35.76 4.66 7.35
CA GLU A 302 34.96 4.52 6.12
C GLU A 302 33.48 4.20 6.40
N SER A 303 33.23 3.35 7.39
CA SER A 303 31.90 2.99 7.86
C SER A 303 31.12 4.22 8.34
N GLU A 304 31.80 5.17 9.00
CA GLU A 304 31.21 6.42 9.49
C GLU A 304 30.84 7.37 8.35
N VAL A 305 31.69 7.50 7.32
CA VAL A 305 31.38 8.32 6.12
C VAL A 305 30.16 7.77 5.40
N ARG A 306 30.10 6.46 5.17
CA ARG A 306 29.00 5.83 4.44
C ARG A 306 27.69 5.89 5.22
N ARG A 307 27.76 5.68 6.54
CA ARG A 307 26.61 5.87 7.42
C ARG A 307 26.12 7.32 7.42
N LEU A 308 27.03 8.30 7.40
CA LEU A 308 26.66 9.71 7.32
C LEU A 308 25.91 10.02 6.01
N ILE A 309 26.30 9.42 4.88
CA ILE A 309 25.56 9.58 3.62
C ILE A 309 24.11 9.12 3.79
N PHE A 310 23.90 7.94 4.37
CA PHE A 310 22.55 7.44 4.66
C PHE A 310 21.79 8.35 5.63
N SER A 311 22.47 8.94 6.63
CA SER A 311 21.86 9.91 7.56
C SER A 311 21.38 11.17 6.84
N GLU A 312 22.21 11.77 5.99
CA GLU A 312 21.84 12.97 5.23
C GLU A 312 20.69 12.70 4.23
N ILE A 313 20.65 11.50 3.64
CA ILE A 313 19.51 11.04 2.82
C ILE A 313 18.25 10.90 3.69
N SER A 314 18.38 10.24 4.85
CA SER A 314 17.28 10.01 5.79
C SER A 314 16.65 11.31 6.28
N ASP A 315 17.45 12.31 6.64
CA ASP A 315 16.97 13.62 7.14
C ASP A 315 16.09 14.37 6.12
N ARG A 316 16.23 14.04 4.83
CA ARG A 316 15.54 14.67 3.69
C ARG A 316 14.48 13.78 3.06
N SER A 317 14.38 12.53 3.51
CA SER A 317 13.39 11.56 3.08
C SER A 317 12.03 11.86 3.70
N SER A 318 11.02 11.08 3.31
CA SER A 318 9.66 11.17 3.80
C SER A 318 9.58 10.88 5.30
N LYS A 319 8.82 11.68 6.05
CA LYS A 319 8.57 11.41 7.48
C LYS A 319 7.36 10.51 7.64
N VAL A 320 7.44 9.54 8.55
CA VAL A 320 6.34 8.62 8.84
C VAL A 320 5.70 8.92 10.18
N LYS A 321 4.37 8.90 10.19
CA LYS A 321 3.56 8.90 11.40
C LYS A 321 2.74 7.62 11.43
N VAL A 322 3.07 6.77 12.40
CA VAL A 322 2.35 5.52 12.68
C VAL A 322 1.30 5.81 13.76
N THR A 323 0.03 5.61 13.44
CA THR A 323 -1.04 5.47 14.43
C THR A 323 -1.50 4.01 14.48
N LYS A 324 -2.28 3.62 15.51
CA LYS A 324 -2.64 2.22 15.80
C LYS A 324 -3.09 1.39 14.58
N ASP A 325 -3.65 2.01 13.54
CA ASP A 325 -4.16 1.30 12.36
C ASP A 325 -3.81 1.94 11.02
N LYS A 326 -2.92 2.95 10.99
CA LYS A 326 -2.57 3.61 9.73
C LYS A 326 -1.17 4.17 9.74
N ILE A 327 -0.43 3.85 8.69
CA ILE A 327 0.83 4.49 8.35
C ILE A 327 0.51 5.68 7.43
N SER A 328 0.99 6.85 7.79
CA SER A 328 0.90 8.05 6.95
C SER A 328 2.28 8.64 6.72
N THR A 329 2.53 9.11 5.50
CA THR A 329 3.81 9.68 5.09
C THR A 329 3.66 11.15 4.73
N THR A 330 4.67 11.95 5.06
CA THR A 330 4.79 13.35 4.62
C THR A 330 6.06 13.46 3.79
N SER A 331 5.92 13.85 2.52
CA SER A 331 7.05 13.99 1.59
C SER A 331 8.06 15.00 2.14
N GLY A 332 9.31 14.55 2.24
CA GLY A 332 10.47 15.41 2.39
C GLY A 332 10.94 15.98 1.05
N PRO A 333 11.98 16.84 1.07
CA PRO A 333 12.53 17.44 -0.14
C PRO A 333 13.14 16.39 -1.10
N TRP A 334 13.58 15.24 -0.58
CA TRP A 334 14.22 14.20 -1.41
C TRP A 334 13.34 13.00 -1.75
N SER A 335 12.07 13.03 -1.35
CA SER A 335 11.16 11.89 -1.49
C SER A 335 10.91 11.43 -2.92
N ASN A 336 11.14 12.30 -3.92
CA ASN A 336 10.89 12.01 -5.33
C ASN A 336 12.14 11.62 -6.12
N PHE A 337 13.32 11.58 -5.49
CA PHE A 337 14.55 11.17 -6.17
C PHE A 337 14.73 9.65 -6.17
N ASP A 338 15.58 9.17 -7.08
CA ASP A 338 15.98 7.78 -7.15
C ASP A 338 17.28 7.55 -6.38
N PHE A 339 17.30 6.47 -5.62
CA PHE A 339 18.46 6.00 -4.88
C PHE A 339 18.84 4.61 -5.39
N ASP A 340 20.07 4.47 -5.87
CA ASP A 340 20.62 3.19 -6.31
C ASP A 340 21.64 2.71 -5.27
N PHE A 341 21.25 1.74 -4.46
CA PHE A 341 22.12 1.07 -3.48
C PHE A 341 22.56 -0.33 -3.95
N SER A 342 22.34 -0.67 -5.24
CA SER A 342 22.63 -2.01 -5.76
C SER A 342 24.12 -2.37 -5.61
N ARG A 343 24.37 -3.62 -5.18
CA ARG A 343 25.71 -4.18 -4.95
C ARG A 343 26.53 -3.44 -3.88
N ALA A 344 25.90 -2.65 -3.01
CA ALA A 344 26.62 -1.97 -1.96
C ALA A 344 27.25 -2.97 -0.97
N PRO A 345 28.53 -2.79 -0.59
CA PRO A 345 29.13 -3.52 0.52
C PRO A 345 28.73 -2.89 1.85
N ILE A 346 27.80 -3.53 2.57
CA ILE A 346 27.33 -3.06 3.88
C ILE A 346 28.08 -3.78 5.00
N PHE A 347 28.89 -3.02 5.73
CA PHE A 347 29.65 -3.48 6.91
C PHE A 347 29.45 -2.53 8.10
N TYR A 348 28.36 -1.76 8.07
CA TYR A 348 27.97 -0.75 9.05
C TYR A 348 26.46 -0.81 9.32
N PRO A 349 26.01 -0.38 10.51
CA PRO A 349 24.60 -0.42 10.87
C PRO A 349 23.78 0.62 10.10
N LEU A 350 22.55 0.26 9.72
CA LEU A 350 21.57 1.11 9.04
C LEU A 350 20.36 1.42 9.95
N ASN A 351 20.52 1.31 11.26
CA ASN A 351 19.48 1.52 12.26
C ASN A 351 19.00 2.98 12.37
N ASN A 352 17.75 3.17 12.76
CA ASN A 352 17.10 4.46 13.01
C ASN A 352 17.17 5.44 11.81
N LEU A 353 17.08 4.91 10.59
CA LEU A 353 17.09 5.68 9.36
C LEU A 353 15.73 5.64 8.65
N THR A 354 15.45 6.64 7.84
CA THR A 354 14.41 6.58 6.81
C THR A 354 15.08 6.32 5.46
N ILE A 355 14.68 5.24 4.80
CA ILE A 355 15.16 4.85 3.49
C ILE A 355 13.99 4.98 2.51
N GLU A 356 14.04 5.99 1.63
CA GLU A 356 12.95 6.31 0.72
C GLU A 356 12.67 5.17 -0.26
N LYS A 357 13.71 4.74 -0.98
CA LYS A 357 13.67 3.59 -1.90
C LYS A 357 14.55 2.49 -1.32
N GLY A 358 13.97 1.31 -1.15
CA GLY A 358 14.62 0.19 -0.47
C GLY A 358 15.97 -0.21 -1.08
N ILE A 359 16.77 -0.91 -0.27
CA ILE A 359 18.02 -1.52 -0.72
C ILE A 359 17.66 -2.58 -1.78
N SER A 360 18.30 -2.52 -2.95
CA SER A 360 17.97 -3.36 -4.11
C SER A 360 19.08 -4.37 -4.41
N THR A 361 18.70 -5.48 -5.07
CA THR A 361 19.49 -6.42 -5.88
C THR A 361 21.00 -6.52 -5.60
N SER A 362 21.42 -7.71 -5.14
CA SER A 362 22.84 -8.10 -4.99
C SER A 362 23.64 -7.28 -3.96
N THR A 363 22.98 -6.53 -3.08
CA THR A 363 23.64 -5.94 -1.89
C THR A 363 24.20 -7.04 -0.99
N LYS A 364 25.41 -6.83 -0.45
CA LYS A 364 26.09 -7.82 0.40
C LYS A 364 26.32 -7.25 1.79
N PHE A 365 25.95 -8.03 2.81
CA PHE A 365 26.21 -7.73 4.22
C PHE A 365 27.42 -8.52 4.70
N TYR A 366 28.43 -7.81 5.21
CA TYR A 366 29.72 -8.37 5.64
C TYR A 366 29.87 -8.44 7.17
N GLY A 367 28.80 -8.10 7.90
CA GLY A 367 28.71 -8.24 9.34
C GLY A 367 27.26 -8.39 9.76
N LYS A 368 26.94 -8.07 11.01
CA LYS A 368 25.55 -7.98 11.47
C LYS A 368 24.78 -6.96 10.64
N ALA A 369 23.63 -7.35 10.11
CA ALA A 369 22.73 -6.44 9.42
C ALA A 369 21.81 -5.80 10.45
N ASP A 370 22.07 -4.54 10.81
CA ASP A 370 21.29 -3.83 11.82
C ASP A 370 20.39 -2.77 11.18
N PHE A 371 19.10 -3.06 11.13
CA PHE A 371 18.04 -2.18 10.65
C PHE A 371 17.13 -1.69 11.78
N ARG A 372 17.49 -1.84 13.05
CA ARG A 372 16.60 -1.49 14.17
C ARG A 372 15.98 -0.10 14.02
N GLY A 373 14.65 0.00 14.08
CA GLY A 373 13.92 1.28 14.02
C GLY A 373 13.99 1.97 12.67
N THR A 374 14.44 1.28 11.63
CA THR A 374 14.50 1.81 10.26
C THR A 374 13.11 1.84 9.64
N THR A 375 12.88 2.80 8.77
CA THR A 375 11.63 2.94 8.02
C THR A 375 11.92 2.90 6.53
N PHE A 376 11.30 1.95 5.82
CA PHE A 376 11.32 1.85 4.36
C PHE A 376 10.02 2.43 3.79
N ILE A 377 10.11 3.50 3.01
CA ILE A 377 8.93 4.26 2.56
C ILE A 377 8.29 3.61 1.32
N ARG A 378 9.10 3.30 0.31
CA ARG A 378 8.67 2.61 -0.91
C ARG A 378 8.97 1.12 -0.78
N ASP A 379 8.63 0.39 -1.83
CA ASP A 379 8.87 -1.06 -1.91
C ASP A 379 10.35 -1.38 -1.66
N VAL A 380 10.59 -2.44 -0.90
CA VAL A 380 11.93 -2.95 -0.62
C VAL A 380 12.08 -4.38 -1.13
N ASP A 381 13.22 -4.64 -1.76
CA ASP A 381 13.51 -5.92 -2.39
C ASP A 381 14.77 -6.56 -1.80
N PHE A 382 14.58 -7.42 -0.81
CA PHE A 382 15.61 -8.29 -0.23
C PHE A 382 15.72 -9.64 -0.96
N LYS A 383 15.11 -9.78 -2.14
CA LYS A 383 15.08 -11.06 -2.86
C LYS A 383 16.48 -11.64 -3.06
N GLY A 384 16.66 -12.90 -2.65
CA GLY A 384 17.91 -13.63 -2.83
C GLY A 384 19.10 -13.13 -2.00
N ILE A 385 18.90 -12.18 -1.08
CA ILE A 385 19.98 -11.67 -0.23
C ILE A 385 20.38 -12.73 0.80
N GLN A 386 21.68 -12.82 1.09
CA GLN A 386 22.23 -13.70 2.11
C GLN A 386 22.74 -12.88 3.29
N PHE A 387 22.15 -13.09 4.47
CA PHE A 387 22.61 -12.56 5.74
C PHE A 387 23.43 -13.63 6.46
N ASN A 388 24.77 -13.50 6.38
CA ASN A 388 25.70 -14.49 6.93
C ASN A 388 25.87 -14.41 8.45
N GLN A 389 25.50 -13.28 9.05
CA GLN A 389 25.46 -13.08 10.49
C GLN A 389 24.04 -12.68 10.92
N GLU A 390 23.86 -12.30 12.19
CA GLU A 390 22.60 -11.81 12.74
C GLU A 390 22.02 -10.65 11.91
N ALA A 391 20.73 -10.75 11.58
CA ALA A 391 19.97 -9.71 10.90
C ALA A 391 18.85 -9.21 11.83
N ASN A 392 18.94 -7.95 12.23
CA ASN A 392 18.05 -7.34 13.19
C ASN A 392 17.16 -6.29 12.49
N PHE A 393 15.87 -6.58 12.45
CA PHE A 393 14.78 -5.76 11.94
C PHE A 393 13.83 -5.31 13.07
N ASN A 394 14.29 -5.23 14.32
CA ASN A 394 13.41 -4.85 15.41
C ASN A 394 12.82 -3.46 15.19
N GLY A 395 11.50 -3.31 15.38
CA GLY A 395 10.80 -2.04 15.24
C GLY A 395 10.80 -1.44 13.82
N VAL A 396 11.15 -2.22 12.79
CA VAL A 396 11.21 -1.74 11.40
C VAL A 396 9.81 -1.45 10.86
N GLN A 397 9.68 -0.35 10.12
CA GLN A 397 8.43 0.01 9.43
C GLN A 397 8.61 -0.16 7.93
N PHE A 398 7.97 -1.17 7.34
CA PHE A 398 7.84 -1.30 5.89
C PHE A 398 6.53 -0.64 5.47
N VAL A 399 6.59 0.58 4.94
CA VAL A 399 5.36 1.34 4.62
C VAL A 399 4.59 0.70 3.45
N ASN A 400 5.31 0.28 2.41
CA ASN A 400 4.75 -0.42 1.24
C ASN A 400 5.23 -1.89 1.21
N GLU A 401 5.34 -2.49 0.02
CA GLU A 401 5.64 -3.92 -0.13
C GLU A 401 7.06 -4.27 0.31
N ALA A 402 7.21 -5.43 0.95
CA ALA A 402 8.50 -5.93 1.39
C ALA A 402 8.71 -7.36 0.87
N ASN A 403 9.63 -7.50 -0.07
CA ASN A 403 9.94 -8.77 -0.71
C ASN A 403 11.19 -9.40 -0.10
N PHE A 404 11.00 -10.49 0.63
CA PHE A 404 12.02 -11.36 1.22
C PHE A 404 12.07 -12.73 0.52
N ASN A 405 11.58 -12.84 -0.72
CA ASN A 405 11.57 -14.13 -1.41
C ASN A 405 13.00 -14.64 -1.64
N GLU A 406 13.21 -15.94 -1.49
CA GLU A 406 14.50 -16.61 -1.69
C GLU A 406 15.63 -16.02 -0.81
N VAL A 407 15.32 -15.24 0.23
CA VAL A 407 16.30 -14.70 1.18
C VAL A 407 16.89 -15.84 2.03
N THR A 408 18.16 -15.75 2.38
CA THR A 408 18.81 -16.70 3.29
C THR A 408 19.35 -16.00 4.52
N PHE A 409 18.84 -16.36 5.70
CA PHE A 409 19.37 -15.96 7.00
C PHE A 409 20.18 -17.11 7.59
N ASN A 410 21.52 -17.02 7.50
CA ASN A 410 22.43 -18.00 8.10
C ASN A 410 22.62 -17.75 9.60
N GLY A 411 22.49 -16.49 10.04
CA GLY A 411 22.40 -16.10 11.44
C GLY A 411 20.95 -15.97 11.92
N LYS A 412 20.75 -15.55 13.18
CA LYS A 412 19.43 -15.23 13.71
C LYS A 412 18.78 -14.07 12.94
N ALA A 413 17.49 -14.16 12.69
CA ALA A 413 16.70 -13.10 12.07
C ALA A 413 15.64 -12.61 13.05
N ASP A 414 15.71 -11.34 13.47
CA ASP A 414 14.82 -10.79 14.48
C ASP A 414 13.99 -9.63 13.94
N PHE A 415 12.70 -9.86 13.75
CA PHE A 415 11.69 -8.90 13.31
C PHE A 415 10.81 -8.41 14.46
N SER A 416 11.13 -8.74 15.72
CA SER A 416 10.26 -8.40 16.87
C SER A 416 10.26 -6.91 17.22
N THR A 417 9.71 -6.51 18.37
CA THR A 417 9.63 -5.11 18.77
C THR A 417 10.99 -4.52 19.16
N GLN A 418 11.13 -3.21 18.97
CA GLN A 418 12.22 -2.43 19.55
C GLN A 418 11.65 -1.51 20.62
N SER A 419 11.81 -1.88 21.89
CA SER A 419 11.20 -1.16 23.02
C SER A 419 9.67 -1.04 22.80
N ASP A 420 9.10 0.16 22.74
CA ASP A 420 7.66 0.36 22.50
C ASP A 420 7.27 0.37 21.01
N THR A 421 8.24 0.23 20.09
CA THR A 421 7.99 0.30 18.64
C THR A 421 7.87 -1.11 18.06
N LYS A 422 6.67 -1.47 17.60
CA LYS A 422 6.40 -2.75 16.92
C LYS A 422 6.92 -2.71 15.49
N THR A 423 7.39 -3.83 14.97
CA THR A 423 7.65 -3.98 13.53
C THR A 423 6.34 -4.06 12.77
N ILE A 424 6.21 -3.31 11.68
CA ILE A 424 4.98 -3.24 10.88
C ILE A 424 5.29 -3.44 9.41
N PHE A 425 4.56 -4.36 8.79
CA PHE A 425 4.43 -4.50 7.34
C PHE A 425 3.14 -3.83 6.89
N GLY A 426 3.26 -2.62 6.34
CA GLY A 426 2.18 -1.77 5.85
C GLY A 426 1.60 -2.24 4.53
N GLY A 427 2.45 -2.72 3.62
CA GLY A 427 2.06 -3.40 2.38
C GLY A 427 2.21 -4.93 2.48
N LYS A 428 2.10 -5.60 1.32
CA LYS A 428 2.27 -7.06 1.22
C LYS A 428 3.68 -7.46 1.66
N ALA A 429 3.79 -8.52 2.46
CA ALA A 429 5.06 -9.10 2.87
C ALA A 429 5.21 -10.51 2.30
N THR A 430 6.28 -10.78 1.55
CA THR A 430 6.51 -12.09 0.92
C THR A 430 7.84 -12.69 1.38
N PHE A 431 7.83 -13.95 1.80
CA PHE A 431 8.96 -14.74 2.27
C PHE A 431 9.02 -16.07 1.52
N ASN A 432 8.55 -16.10 0.27
CA ASN A 432 8.45 -17.35 -0.47
C ASN A 432 9.84 -17.90 -0.80
N GLY A 433 10.10 -19.17 -0.45
CA GLY A 433 11.40 -19.80 -0.60
C GLY A 433 12.48 -19.27 0.37
N ALA A 434 12.10 -18.50 1.40
CA ALA A 434 13.04 -18.00 2.39
C ALA A 434 13.63 -19.15 3.24
N GLN A 435 14.92 -19.04 3.57
CA GLN A 435 15.63 -19.98 4.44
C GLN A 435 16.07 -19.28 5.73
N PHE A 436 15.60 -19.77 6.86
CA PHE A 436 16.07 -19.35 8.18
C PHE A 436 16.86 -20.49 8.81
N ALA A 437 18.19 -20.45 8.76
CA ALA A 437 19.03 -21.53 9.27
C ALA A 437 19.05 -21.60 10.80
N GLN A 438 18.84 -20.46 11.46
CA GLN A 438 18.76 -20.33 12.92
C GLN A 438 17.39 -19.76 13.34
N GLU A 439 17.31 -19.21 14.55
CA GLU A 439 16.11 -18.62 15.13
C GLU A 439 15.55 -17.47 14.27
N ALA A 440 14.24 -17.48 14.05
CA ALA A 440 13.49 -16.45 13.35
C ALA A 440 12.38 -15.91 14.26
N ASN A 441 12.50 -14.66 14.70
CA ASN A 441 11.60 -14.06 15.67
C ASN A 441 10.69 -13.01 15.01
N PHE A 442 9.40 -13.30 14.93
CA PHE A 442 8.33 -12.41 14.43
C PHE A 442 7.37 -11.99 15.55
N ASN A 443 7.80 -12.01 16.81
CA ASN A 443 6.92 -11.69 17.93
C ASN A 443 6.42 -10.25 17.87
N GLU A 444 5.13 -10.08 18.13
CA GLU A 444 4.40 -8.80 18.13
C GLU A 444 4.50 -8.01 16.81
N VAL A 445 4.79 -8.69 15.70
CA VAL A 445 4.76 -8.09 14.37
C VAL A 445 3.32 -7.83 13.94
N THR A 446 3.09 -6.74 13.20
CA THR A 446 1.80 -6.47 12.56
C THR A 446 1.93 -6.52 11.04
N PHE A 447 1.19 -7.42 10.40
CA PHE A 447 1.00 -7.47 8.95
C PHE A 447 -0.35 -6.84 8.60
N ASN A 448 -0.35 -5.63 8.04
CA ASN A 448 -1.56 -4.90 7.68
C ASN A 448 -2.21 -5.44 6.39
N GLU A 449 -1.38 -5.96 5.47
CA GLU A 449 -1.80 -6.64 4.26
C GLU A 449 -1.38 -8.13 4.29
N ALA A 450 -1.54 -8.85 3.17
CA ALA A 450 -1.26 -10.28 3.11
C ALA A 450 0.22 -10.60 3.45
N ALA A 451 0.42 -11.64 4.25
CA ALA A 451 1.74 -12.17 4.61
C ALA A 451 1.89 -13.58 4.04
N ASP A 452 2.87 -13.78 3.16
CA ASP A 452 3.04 -15.04 2.43
C ASP A 452 4.41 -15.67 2.71
N PHE A 453 4.40 -16.76 3.46
CA PHE A 453 5.54 -17.61 3.81
C PHE A 453 5.54 -18.93 3.03
N SER A 454 4.67 -19.07 2.02
CA SER A 454 4.50 -20.32 1.27
C SER A 454 5.74 -20.69 0.46
N THR A 455 5.99 -21.98 0.27
CA THR A 455 6.97 -22.49 -0.69
C THR A 455 6.63 -22.06 -2.13
N GLN A 456 7.63 -21.71 -2.95
CA GLN A 456 7.45 -21.29 -4.33
C GLN A 456 8.18 -22.21 -5.31
N GLY A 457 7.41 -22.91 -6.17
CA GLY A 457 7.97 -23.90 -7.10
C GLY A 457 8.71 -25.00 -6.35
N ASP A 458 9.96 -25.26 -6.74
CA ASP A 458 10.83 -26.25 -6.09
C ASP A 458 11.60 -25.68 -4.88
N ILE A 459 11.50 -24.37 -4.63
CA ILE A 459 12.24 -23.69 -3.54
C ILE A 459 11.34 -23.66 -2.30
N LYS A 460 11.62 -24.58 -1.37
CA LYS A 460 10.92 -24.69 -0.08
C LYS A 460 11.12 -23.44 0.77
N THR A 461 10.12 -22.98 1.50
CA THR A 461 10.34 -22.06 2.63
C THR A 461 10.65 -22.87 3.88
N THR A 462 11.78 -22.61 4.54
CA THR A 462 12.24 -23.42 5.68
C THR A 462 12.62 -22.54 6.87
N PHE A 463 12.09 -22.89 8.04
CA PHE A 463 12.55 -22.43 9.34
C PHE A 463 13.32 -23.56 10.03
N GLY A 464 14.63 -23.60 9.79
CA GLY A 464 15.54 -24.63 10.31
C GLY A 464 15.85 -24.48 11.80
N GLY A 465 15.74 -23.28 12.36
CA GLY A 465 15.72 -23.03 13.81
C GLY A 465 14.30 -22.87 14.37
N LYS A 466 14.21 -22.36 15.60
CA LYS A 466 12.93 -22.00 16.22
C LYS A 466 12.33 -20.77 15.53
N ALA A 467 11.06 -20.84 15.14
CA ALA A 467 10.30 -19.73 14.57
C ALA A 467 9.19 -19.28 15.52
N THR A 468 9.22 -18.03 15.97
CA THR A 468 8.21 -17.50 16.92
C THR A 468 7.37 -16.41 16.27
N PHE A 469 6.05 -16.48 16.41
CA PHE A 469 5.05 -15.53 15.92
C PHE A 469 4.17 -15.05 17.08
N ASN A 470 4.74 -14.92 18.28
CA ASN A 470 3.97 -14.74 19.48
C ASN A 470 3.31 -13.36 19.52
N SER A 471 2.02 -13.29 19.84
CA SER A 471 1.22 -12.05 19.82
C SER A 471 1.21 -11.30 18.47
N THR A 472 1.46 -12.01 17.36
CA THR A 472 1.47 -11.43 16.00
C THR A 472 0.06 -11.11 15.51
N GLN A 473 -0.08 -10.04 14.73
CA GLN A 473 -1.35 -9.62 14.16
C GLN A 473 -1.31 -9.75 12.64
N PHE A 474 -2.05 -10.73 12.10
CA PHE A 474 -2.29 -10.88 10.65
C PHE A 474 -3.65 -10.27 10.32
N LYS A 475 -3.67 -9.05 9.76
CA LYS A 475 -4.93 -8.33 9.45
C LYS A 475 -5.61 -8.81 8.17
N LYS A 476 -4.86 -9.49 7.29
CA LYS A 476 -5.33 -10.13 6.06
C LYS A 476 -4.87 -11.60 6.03
N ALA A 477 -4.91 -12.23 4.86
CA ALA A 477 -4.53 -13.63 4.69
C ALA A 477 -3.08 -13.88 5.13
N ALA A 478 -2.88 -14.96 5.88
CA ALA A 478 -1.57 -15.47 6.28
C ALA A 478 -1.35 -16.84 5.63
N LEU A 479 -0.35 -16.96 4.77
CA LEU A 479 -0.14 -18.14 3.94
C LEU A 479 1.17 -18.84 4.35
N PHE A 480 1.07 -20.11 4.72
CA PHE A 480 2.20 -20.97 5.13
C PHE A 480 2.23 -22.28 4.32
N ASN A 481 1.69 -22.25 3.10
CA ASN A 481 1.53 -23.45 2.28
C ASN A 481 2.87 -24.14 2.04
N LYS A 482 2.95 -25.43 2.36
CA LYS A 482 4.15 -26.26 2.17
C LYS A 482 5.42 -25.70 2.83
N THR A 483 5.27 -24.87 3.86
CA THR A 483 6.38 -24.37 4.67
C THR A 483 6.87 -25.48 5.60
N ILE A 484 8.17 -25.54 5.86
CA ILE A 484 8.76 -26.48 6.83
C ILE A 484 9.16 -25.69 8.08
N PHE A 485 8.60 -26.05 9.23
CA PHE A 485 8.97 -25.53 10.54
C PHE A 485 9.69 -26.61 11.34
N ASN A 486 10.91 -26.31 11.80
CA ASN A 486 11.62 -27.20 12.71
C ASN A 486 10.96 -27.19 14.10
N GLU A 487 10.95 -26.05 14.77
CA GLU A 487 10.18 -25.80 16.01
C GLU A 487 9.45 -24.49 15.83
N THR A 488 8.18 -24.40 16.24
CA THR A 488 7.43 -23.15 16.08
C THR A 488 6.47 -22.84 17.22
N ASP A 489 6.28 -21.56 17.45
CA ASP A 489 5.39 -21.02 18.47
C ASP A 489 4.58 -19.87 17.87
N PHE A 490 3.27 -20.02 17.80
CA PHE A 490 2.32 -18.98 17.40
C PHE A 490 1.61 -18.35 18.61
N SER A 491 2.10 -18.57 19.84
CA SER A 491 1.31 -18.31 21.04
C SER A 491 1.11 -16.82 21.35
N GLY A 492 -0.10 -16.44 21.72
CA GLY A 492 -0.37 -15.16 22.35
C GLY A 492 0.12 -15.10 23.80
N SER A 493 0.25 -13.89 24.31
CA SER A 493 0.28 -13.64 25.76
C SER A 493 -1.15 -13.43 26.29
N THR A 494 -1.35 -13.52 27.60
CA THR A 494 -2.66 -13.27 28.24
C THR A 494 -3.25 -11.90 27.90
N MET A 495 -2.40 -10.90 27.64
CA MET A 495 -2.83 -9.53 27.33
C MET A 495 -2.93 -9.26 25.82
N ASN A 496 -2.18 -10.01 25.00
CA ASN A 496 -2.12 -9.83 23.55
C ASN A 496 -2.14 -11.21 22.88
N LYS A 497 -3.28 -11.63 22.36
CA LYS A 497 -3.40 -12.87 21.58
C LYS A 497 -2.67 -12.74 20.24
N THR A 498 -2.25 -13.87 19.67
CA THR A 498 -1.95 -13.93 18.22
C THR A 498 -3.27 -13.99 17.47
N ILE A 499 -3.45 -13.14 16.45
CA ILE A 499 -4.73 -13.01 15.75
C ILE A 499 -4.54 -13.18 14.25
N PHE A 500 -5.27 -14.14 13.68
CA PHE A 500 -5.50 -14.30 12.25
C PHE A 500 -6.87 -13.72 11.90
N THR A 501 -6.90 -12.49 11.38
CA THR A 501 -8.16 -11.76 11.13
C THR A 501 -8.95 -12.32 9.96
N MET A 502 -8.24 -12.83 8.95
CA MET A 502 -8.78 -13.49 7.76
C MET A 502 -8.20 -14.91 7.69
N ASP A 503 -8.21 -15.52 6.51
CA ASP A 503 -7.77 -16.91 6.33
C ASP A 503 -6.29 -17.12 6.69
N ALA A 504 -6.04 -18.18 7.45
CA ALA A 504 -4.73 -18.72 7.80
C ALA A 504 -4.58 -20.09 7.13
N ILE A 505 -3.72 -20.19 6.13
CA ILE A 505 -3.58 -21.40 5.31
C ILE A 505 -2.27 -22.11 5.62
N PHE A 506 -2.35 -23.28 6.23
CA PHE A 506 -1.25 -24.19 6.57
C PHE A 506 -1.27 -25.47 5.72
N ALA A 507 -1.87 -25.40 4.53
CA ALA A 507 -2.02 -26.57 3.68
C ALA A 507 -0.65 -27.15 3.27
N GLY A 508 -0.43 -28.42 3.59
CA GLY A 508 0.83 -29.12 3.35
C GLY A 508 2.03 -28.64 4.17
N THR A 509 1.82 -27.84 5.23
CA THR A 509 2.90 -27.41 6.13
C THR A 509 3.47 -28.62 6.91
N GLU A 510 4.80 -28.69 7.06
CA GLU A 510 5.46 -29.73 7.85
C GLU A 510 5.99 -29.12 9.15
N PHE A 511 5.47 -29.54 10.29
CA PHE A 511 5.96 -29.19 11.63
C PHE A 511 6.77 -30.36 12.19
N THR A 512 8.10 -30.30 12.14
CA THR A 512 8.93 -31.48 12.44
C THR A 512 9.20 -31.68 13.94
N LYS A 513 9.07 -30.63 14.76
CA LYS A 513 9.13 -30.68 16.22
C LYS A 513 7.95 -29.92 16.83
N ASN A 514 8.08 -29.58 18.11
CA ASN A 514 6.99 -29.00 18.91
C ASN A 514 6.41 -27.75 18.25
N THR A 515 5.08 -27.67 18.29
CA THR A 515 4.28 -26.60 17.70
C THR A 515 3.22 -26.14 18.69
N SER A 516 3.15 -24.83 18.95
CA SER A 516 2.20 -24.27 19.91
C SER A 516 1.32 -23.20 19.26
N PHE A 517 0.01 -23.29 19.49
CA PHE A 517 -1.02 -22.33 19.11
C PHE A 517 -1.79 -21.86 20.35
N ASN A 518 -1.09 -21.42 21.39
CA ASN A 518 -1.74 -21.07 22.65
C ASN A 518 -2.23 -19.62 22.67
N ASN A 519 -3.40 -19.31 23.22
CA ASN A 519 -3.95 -17.95 23.24
C ASN A 519 -4.01 -17.34 21.82
N VAL A 520 -4.57 -18.09 20.87
CA VAL A 520 -4.67 -17.72 19.44
C VAL A 520 -6.13 -17.56 19.02
N GLU A 521 -6.42 -16.55 18.20
CA GLU A 521 -7.74 -16.37 17.55
C GLU A 521 -7.62 -16.54 16.03
N PHE A 522 -8.39 -17.48 15.49
CA PHE A 522 -8.61 -17.64 14.05
C PHE A 522 -9.99 -17.09 13.68
N ASN A 523 -10.04 -15.84 13.20
CA ASN A 523 -11.28 -15.16 12.81
C ASN A 523 -11.76 -15.51 11.40
N GLY A 524 -10.84 -15.89 10.51
CA GLY A 524 -11.16 -16.48 9.20
C GLY A 524 -11.01 -18.00 9.18
N LEU A 525 -10.93 -18.59 7.99
CA LEU A 525 -10.65 -20.02 7.81
C LEU A 525 -9.27 -20.37 8.39
N ALA A 526 -9.20 -21.40 9.23
CA ALA A 526 -7.95 -22.03 9.64
C ALA A 526 -7.80 -23.35 8.87
N ASP A 527 -7.00 -23.34 7.80
CA ASP A 527 -6.86 -24.46 6.88
C ASP A 527 -5.60 -25.28 7.17
N PHE A 528 -5.79 -26.41 7.85
CA PHE A 528 -4.79 -27.43 8.16
C PHE A 528 -5.04 -28.68 7.28
N CYS A 529 -5.44 -28.50 6.03
CA CYS A 529 -5.77 -29.62 5.14
C CYS A 529 -4.54 -30.18 4.39
N SER A 530 -4.58 -31.48 4.11
CA SER A 530 -3.60 -32.18 3.26
C SER A 530 -3.88 -32.13 1.76
N HIS A 531 -5.00 -31.56 1.33
CA HIS A 531 -5.45 -31.58 -0.06
C HIS A 531 -5.68 -30.17 -0.61
N SER A 532 -4.62 -29.54 -1.11
CA SER A 532 -4.77 -28.36 -1.99
C SER A 532 -4.70 -28.81 -3.45
N GLN A 533 -5.79 -28.60 -4.20
CA GLN A 533 -5.87 -28.74 -5.67
C GLN A 533 -5.22 -30.01 -6.28
N ASN A 534 -5.81 -31.19 -6.02
CA ASN A 534 -5.50 -32.47 -6.69
C ASN A 534 -4.13 -33.11 -6.37
N GLN A 535 -3.42 -32.67 -5.33
CA GLN A 535 -2.25 -33.39 -4.79
C GLN A 535 -2.40 -33.55 -3.27
N ILE A 536 -2.21 -34.79 -2.78
CA ILE A 536 -2.09 -35.08 -1.35
C ILE A 536 -0.72 -34.55 -0.91
N GLN A 537 -0.70 -33.41 -0.25
CA GLN A 537 0.48 -32.87 0.44
C GLN A 537 0.09 -32.80 1.91
N PRO A 538 0.40 -33.85 2.70
CA PRO A 538 0.00 -33.90 4.10
C PRO A 538 0.51 -32.69 4.85
N ILE A 539 -0.37 -32.02 5.59
CA ILE A 539 0.10 -31.30 6.78
C ILE A 539 0.62 -32.34 7.76
N THR A 540 1.78 -32.10 8.34
CA THR A 540 2.45 -33.05 9.23
C THR A 540 2.71 -32.41 10.59
N PHE A 541 2.21 -33.04 11.65
CA PHE A 541 2.61 -32.74 13.03
C PHE A 541 3.54 -33.86 13.52
N GLY A 542 4.85 -33.63 13.44
CA GLY A 542 5.88 -34.62 13.74
C GLY A 542 6.21 -34.78 15.23
N ALA A 543 5.78 -33.85 16.08
CA ALA A 543 5.95 -33.92 17.53
C ALA A 543 4.77 -33.25 18.27
N ASN A 544 4.96 -32.89 19.54
CA ASN A 544 3.89 -32.33 20.37
C ASN A 544 3.29 -31.08 19.72
N THR A 545 1.98 -31.12 19.48
CA THR A 545 1.23 -30.00 18.92
C THR A 545 0.12 -29.63 19.89
N GLU A 546 0.08 -28.36 20.28
CA GLU A 546 -0.87 -27.88 21.28
C GLU A 546 -1.67 -26.68 20.78
N PHE A 547 -2.96 -26.71 21.08
CA PHE A 547 -3.93 -25.65 20.95
C PHE A 547 -4.51 -25.42 22.35
N ILE A 548 -4.01 -24.41 23.08
CA ILE A 548 -4.43 -24.10 24.44
C ILE A 548 -5.06 -22.72 24.49
N GLU A 549 -6.30 -22.59 24.97
CA GLU A 549 -7.00 -21.29 24.98
C GLU A 549 -7.07 -20.68 23.56
N THR A 550 -7.32 -21.55 22.57
CA THR A 550 -7.45 -21.21 21.14
C THR A 550 -8.92 -21.06 20.75
N ASP A 551 -9.26 -20.00 20.03
CA ASP A 551 -10.60 -19.78 19.50
C ASP A 551 -10.59 -19.87 17.97
N PHE A 552 -11.32 -20.84 17.42
CA PHE A 552 -11.63 -20.95 16.00
C PHE A 552 -13.00 -20.29 15.75
N ASN A 553 -12.96 -18.99 15.46
CA ASN A 553 -14.13 -18.17 15.13
C ASN A 553 -14.58 -18.37 13.66
N GLY A 554 -13.65 -18.75 12.78
CA GLY A 554 -13.96 -19.30 11.46
C GLY A 554 -13.82 -20.82 11.42
N LYS A 555 -14.10 -21.40 10.24
CA LYS A 555 -14.00 -22.85 10.01
C LYS A 555 -12.60 -23.37 10.31
N ALA A 556 -12.50 -24.50 11.02
CA ALA A 556 -11.26 -25.20 11.30
C ALA A 556 -11.19 -26.49 10.47
N ASN A 557 -10.34 -26.49 9.46
CA ASN A 557 -10.25 -27.57 8.48
C ASN A 557 -9.01 -28.44 8.72
N PHE A 558 -9.17 -29.60 9.36
CA PHE A 558 -8.15 -30.64 9.55
C PHE A 558 -8.39 -31.85 8.61
N MET A 559 -9.10 -31.64 7.50
CA MET A 559 -9.43 -32.73 6.57
C MET A 559 -8.17 -33.40 6.03
N GLY A 560 -8.12 -34.73 6.17
CA GLY A 560 -6.98 -35.54 5.75
C GLY A 560 -5.68 -35.23 6.49
N LEU A 561 -5.73 -34.57 7.65
CA LEU A 561 -4.57 -34.33 8.52
C LEU A 561 -3.73 -35.60 8.66
N ASN A 562 -2.42 -35.49 8.51
CA ASN A 562 -1.50 -36.60 8.69
C ASN A 562 -0.55 -36.31 9.86
N ALA A 563 -0.95 -36.68 11.07
CA ALA A 563 -0.09 -36.51 12.24
C ALA A 563 0.75 -37.80 12.41
N GLU A 564 1.88 -37.89 11.70
CA GLU A 564 2.79 -39.03 11.75
C GLU A 564 3.85 -38.90 12.84
N LEU A 565 4.17 -40.01 13.48
CA LEU A 565 5.28 -40.10 14.42
C LEU A 565 6.61 -40.08 13.66
N ASP A 566 7.48 -39.11 13.93
CA ASP A 566 8.87 -39.23 13.50
C ASP A 566 9.53 -40.39 14.28
N SER A 567 9.77 -41.49 13.56
CA SER A 567 10.41 -42.72 14.07
C SER A 567 11.79 -42.51 14.71
N THR A 568 12.38 -41.31 14.57
CA THR A 568 13.68 -40.95 15.17
C THR A 568 13.58 -40.32 16.56
N LEU A 569 12.37 -40.00 17.05
CA LEU A 569 12.15 -39.43 18.38
C LEU A 569 12.13 -40.52 19.47
N ASN A 570 13.19 -40.58 20.28
CA ASN A 570 13.41 -41.59 21.34
C ASN A 570 12.62 -41.37 22.65
N SER A 571 11.58 -40.52 22.68
CA SER A 571 10.91 -40.16 23.94
C SER A 571 9.39 -39.98 23.80
N GLY A 572 8.61 -40.91 24.37
CA GLY A 572 7.16 -40.83 24.51
C GLY A 572 6.38 -40.76 23.19
N THR A 573 5.11 -41.15 23.21
CA THR A 573 4.21 -40.87 22.08
C THR A 573 3.87 -39.37 22.10
N PRO A 574 4.16 -38.59 21.05
CA PRO A 574 3.81 -37.18 20.99
C PRO A 574 2.30 -36.97 21.03
N THR A 575 1.89 -35.79 21.48
CA THR A 575 0.47 -35.47 21.70
C THR A 575 -0.03 -34.41 20.73
N LEU A 576 -1.29 -34.55 20.31
CA LEU A 576 -2.10 -33.50 19.69
C LEU A 576 -3.13 -33.06 20.73
N THR A 577 -2.95 -31.88 21.31
CA THR A 577 -3.73 -31.42 22.46
C THR A 577 -4.59 -30.22 22.09
N PHE A 578 -5.88 -30.32 22.35
CA PHE A 578 -6.86 -29.24 22.32
C PHE A 578 -7.36 -29.03 23.75
N LYS A 579 -6.95 -27.94 24.39
CA LYS A 579 -7.27 -27.65 25.79
C LYS A 579 -7.91 -26.27 25.90
N LYS A 580 -9.13 -26.21 26.46
CA LYS A 580 -9.92 -24.95 26.49
C LYS A 580 -10.08 -24.33 25.10
N VAL A 581 -10.36 -25.15 24.10
CA VAL A 581 -10.51 -24.72 22.70
C VAL A 581 -11.98 -24.51 22.38
N ASN A 582 -12.31 -23.43 21.68
CA ASN A 582 -13.65 -23.18 21.15
C ASN A 582 -13.66 -23.31 19.63
N PHE A 583 -14.42 -24.26 19.11
CA PHE A 583 -14.77 -24.34 17.68
C PHE A 583 -16.14 -23.70 17.49
N ASN A 584 -16.15 -22.41 17.13
CA ASN A 584 -17.38 -21.62 16.96
C ASN A 584 -18.06 -21.91 15.61
N GLU A 585 -17.27 -22.32 14.62
CA GLU A 585 -17.72 -22.80 13.32
C GLU A 585 -17.33 -24.27 13.09
N GLU A 586 -17.54 -24.81 11.88
CA GLU A 586 -17.28 -26.21 11.55
C GLU A 586 -15.85 -26.65 11.92
N ALA A 587 -15.74 -27.78 12.63
CA ALA A 587 -14.49 -28.49 12.88
C ALA A 587 -14.45 -29.77 12.05
N ILE A 588 -13.58 -29.83 11.04
CA ILE A 588 -13.55 -30.93 10.06
C ILE A 588 -12.28 -31.75 10.24
N PHE A 589 -12.44 -33.00 10.68
CA PHE A 589 -11.40 -34.02 10.81
C PHE A 589 -11.62 -35.20 9.84
N THR A 590 -12.44 -34.99 8.80
CA THR A 590 -12.78 -36.04 7.83
C THR A 590 -11.52 -36.66 7.23
N SER A 591 -11.46 -38.00 7.23
CA SER A 591 -10.33 -38.79 6.71
C SER A 591 -8.96 -38.51 7.35
N ALA A 592 -8.92 -37.86 8.53
CA ALA A 592 -7.68 -37.64 9.25
C ALA A 592 -6.99 -38.96 9.63
N GLN A 593 -5.66 -39.00 9.50
CA GLN A 593 -4.78 -40.10 9.91
C GLN A 593 -3.90 -39.59 11.05
N ILE A 594 -4.22 -39.97 12.29
CA ILE A 594 -3.62 -39.38 13.48
C ILE A 594 -2.89 -40.47 14.28
N SER A 595 -1.56 -40.45 14.20
CA SER A 595 -0.67 -41.33 14.96
C SER A 595 -0.20 -40.71 16.28
N LEU A 596 -0.63 -39.49 16.61
CA LEU A 596 -0.35 -38.85 17.90
C LEU A 596 -1.44 -39.20 18.91
N SER A 597 -1.09 -39.24 20.21
CA SER A 597 -2.12 -39.33 21.25
C SER A 597 -2.93 -38.03 21.25
N THR A 598 -4.25 -38.13 21.09
CA THR A 598 -5.12 -36.96 20.89
C THR A 598 -5.93 -36.67 22.15
N ILE A 599 -5.89 -35.42 22.62
CA ILE A 599 -6.57 -35.01 23.84
C ILE A 599 -7.44 -33.80 23.52
N PHE A 600 -8.74 -33.92 23.80
CA PHE A 600 -9.70 -32.82 23.88
C PHE A 600 -10.05 -32.64 25.36
N GLU A 601 -9.56 -31.57 25.97
CA GLU A 601 -9.77 -31.24 27.39
C GLU A 601 -10.53 -29.92 27.47
N ASN A 602 -11.71 -29.91 28.09
CA ASN A 602 -12.56 -28.70 28.18
C ASN A 602 -12.74 -28.01 26.81
N THR A 603 -12.93 -28.81 25.76
CA THR A 603 -13.11 -28.32 24.38
C THR A 603 -14.59 -28.19 24.05
N HIS A 604 -14.97 -27.09 23.38
CA HIS A 604 -16.35 -26.81 23.01
C HIS A 604 -16.49 -26.77 21.49
N PHE A 605 -17.32 -27.65 20.94
CA PHE A 605 -17.77 -27.62 19.54
C PHE A 605 -19.17 -27.01 19.46
N TYR A 606 -19.25 -25.72 19.15
CA TYR A 606 -20.53 -24.99 19.02
C TYR A 606 -21.26 -25.31 17.71
N ASN A 607 -20.52 -25.69 16.67
CA ASN A 607 -21.07 -26.07 15.37
C ASN A 607 -20.73 -27.55 15.05
N ARG A 608 -20.92 -27.97 13.79
CA ARG A 608 -20.68 -29.35 13.34
C ARG A 608 -19.23 -29.79 13.62
N ALA A 609 -19.10 -30.98 14.19
CA ALA A 609 -17.83 -31.67 14.38
C ALA A 609 -17.82 -32.96 13.54
N GLU A 610 -17.02 -32.97 12.48
CA GLU A 610 -17.02 -34.03 11.46
C GLU A 610 -15.74 -34.87 11.54
N PHE A 611 -15.83 -36.05 12.12
CA PHE A 611 -14.74 -37.04 12.24
C PHE A 611 -14.92 -38.25 11.31
N VAL A 612 -15.75 -38.11 10.27
CA VAL A 612 -16.06 -39.19 9.32
C VAL A 612 -14.78 -39.79 8.73
N ASN A 613 -14.64 -41.12 8.78
CA ASN A 613 -13.42 -41.83 8.31
C ASN A 613 -12.11 -41.40 9.01
N ALA A 614 -12.16 -40.77 10.19
CA ALA A 614 -10.97 -40.43 10.95
C ALA A 614 -10.37 -41.68 11.62
N ASN A 615 -9.06 -41.84 11.47
CA ASN A 615 -8.31 -42.97 12.00
C ASN A 615 -7.33 -42.48 13.07
N PHE A 616 -7.56 -42.93 14.30
CA PHE A 616 -6.71 -42.66 15.44
C PHE A 616 -5.93 -43.94 15.77
N PHE A 617 -4.62 -43.91 15.53
CA PHE A 617 -3.72 -45.04 15.77
C PHE A 617 -3.21 -45.09 17.21
N ASN A 618 -3.38 -44.00 17.97
CA ASN A 618 -2.99 -43.88 19.38
C ASN A 618 -4.16 -43.43 20.24
N SER A 619 -3.92 -43.32 21.56
CA SER A 619 -4.98 -43.05 22.54
C SER A 619 -5.70 -41.73 22.27
N VAL A 620 -7.03 -41.73 22.44
CA VAL A 620 -7.89 -40.56 22.27
C VAL A 620 -8.66 -40.28 23.55
N LYS A 621 -8.69 -39.02 23.97
CA LYS A 621 -9.43 -38.58 25.16
C LYS A 621 -10.32 -37.39 24.83
N PHE A 622 -11.59 -37.49 25.22
CA PHE A 622 -12.52 -36.36 25.32
C PHE A 622 -12.87 -36.22 26.80
N ILE A 623 -12.32 -35.25 27.51
CA ILE A 623 -12.35 -35.19 28.97
C ILE A 623 -12.61 -33.77 29.48
N GLU A 624 -12.79 -33.67 30.81
CA GLU A 624 -12.93 -32.41 31.54
C GLU A 624 -13.95 -31.45 30.92
N ASN A 625 -15.20 -31.90 30.78
CA ASN A 625 -16.30 -31.07 30.23
C ASN A 625 -16.12 -30.74 28.73
N THR A 626 -15.74 -31.71 27.92
CA THR A 626 -15.81 -31.57 26.46
C THR A 626 -17.28 -31.57 26.00
N GLN A 627 -17.68 -30.63 25.14
CA GLN A 627 -19.07 -30.42 24.74
C GLN A 627 -19.26 -30.34 23.22
N PHE A 628 -20.36 -30.93 22.73
CA PHE A 628 -20.81 -30.86 21.35
C PHE A 628 -22.26 -30.34 21.32
N GLU A 629 -22.48 -29.16 20.74
CA GLU A 629 -23.81 -28.56 20.62
C GLU A 629 -24.64 -29.22 19.51
N LEU A 630 -24.02 -29.46 18.35
CA LEU A 630 -24.63 -30.16 17.23
C LEU A 630 -24.23 -31.64 17.22
N MET A 631 -24.83 -32.41 16.32
CA MET A 631 -24.56 -33.84 16.23
C MET A 631 -23.08 -34.05 15.88
N ALA A 632 -22.36 -34.80 16.73
CA ALA A 632 -20.98 -35.16 16.48
C ALA A 632 -20.91 -36.41 15.59
N ASN A 633 -20.19 -36.32 14.46
CA ASN A 633 -20.22 -37.37 13.45
C ASN A 633 -18.88 -38.13 13.40
N PHE A 634 -18.84 -39.31 13.99
CA PHE A 634 -17.72 -40.26 14.01
C PHE A 634 -18.00 -41.48 13.12
N PHE A 635 -18.81 -41.33 12.07
CA PHE A 635 -19.19 -42.43 11.20
C PHE A 635 -17.96 -43.06 10.52
N ASN A 636 -17.87 -44.40 10.58
CA ASN A 636 -16.77 -45.17 10.00
C ASN A 636 -15.37 -44.72 10.47
N SER A 637 -15.29 -44.20 11.70
CA SER A 637 -14.00 -43.84 12.34
C SER A 637 -13.36 -45.05 13.01
N MET A 638 -12.04 -45.03 13.15
CA MET A 638 -11.28 -46.07 13.86
C MET A 638 -10.55 -45.50 15.07
N PHE A 639 -10.78 -46.09 16.24
CA PHE A 639 -10.07 -45.81 17.48
C PHE A 639 -9.27 -47.05 17.86
N LEU A 640 -8.01 -47.13 17.43
CA LEU A 640 -7.27 -48.39 17.50
C LEU A 640 -6.66 -48.68 18.88
N GLU A 641 -6.45 -47.64 19.69
CA GLU A 641 -5.91 -47.74 21.05
C GLU A 641 -6.96 -47.34 22.11
N ASN A 642 -6.53 -46.88 23.29
CA ASN A 642 -7.46 -46.47 24.34
C ASN A 642 -8.34 -45.28 23.91
N LEU A 643 -9.65 -45.42 24.11
CA LEU A 643 -10.62 -44.34 23.95
C LEU A 643 -11.26 -44.02 25.30
N GLU A 644 -11.16 -42.77 25.73
CA GLU A 644 -11.82 -42.26 26.94
C GLU A 644 -12.76 -41.10 26.58
N VAL A 645 -14.03 -41.23 26.93
CA VAL A 645 -15.09 -40.25 26.62
C VAL A 645 -15.84 -39.85 27.89
N GLU A 646 -15.53 -38.67 28.39
CA GLU A 646 -16.25 -37.89 29.40
C GLU A 646 -16.69 -36.56 28.76
N ALA A 647 -17.76 -36.64 27.98
CA ALA A 647 -18.25 -35.55 27.14
C ALA A 647 -19.79 -35.40 27.18
N TRP A 648 -20.29 -34.25 26.74
CA TRP A 648 -21.71 -33.96 26.59
C TRP A 648 -22.07 -33.73 25.12
N PHE A 649 -22.86 -34.64 24.56
CA PHE A 649 -23.41 -34.59 23.21
C PHE A 649 -24.86 -34.10 23.24
N LYS A 650 -25.06 -32.80 23.06
CA LYS A 650 -26.39 -32.16 23.22
C LYS A 650 -27.37 -32.51 22.10
N ASN A 651 -26.87 -32.74 20.88
CA ASN A 651 -27.70 -33.14 19.74
C ASN A 651 -27.30 -34.52 19.19
N GLY A 652 -26.79 -35.39 20.08
CA GLY A 652 -26.46 -36.77 19.75
C GLY A 652 -25.09 -36.97 19.11
N ALA A 653 -24.78 -38.23 18.81
CA ALA A 653 -23.52 -38.64 18.21
C ALA A 653 -23.70 -39.86 17.30
N ASN A 654 -22.99 -39.87 16.17
CA ASN A 654 -22.98 -40.98 15.23
C ASN A 654 -21.63 -41.69 15.23
N PHE A 655 -21.57 -42.88 15.83
CA PHE A 655 -20.44 -43.82 15.81
C PHE A 655 -20.73 -45.05 14.94
N GLY A 656 -21.69 -44.98 14.02
CA GLY A 656 -22.09 -46.11 13.19
C GLY A 656 -20.94 -46.60 12.30
N VAL A 657 -20.86 -47.93 12.12
CA VAL A 657 -19.82 -48.63 11.32
C VAL A 657 -18.40 -48.44 11.87
N SER A 658 -18.24 -47.78 13.02
CA SER A 658 -16.92 -47.46 13.59
C SER A 658 -16.28 -48.66 14.29
N GLN A 659 -14.95 -48.59 14.45
CA GLN A 659 -14.14 -49.61 15.10
C GLN A 659 -13.51 -49.09 16.39
N PHE A 660 -13.57 -49.90 17.45
CA PHE A 660 -13.00 -49.63 18.76
C PHE A 660 -12.05 -50.75 19.18
N GLY A 661 -10.75 -50.45 19.23
CA GLY A 661 -9.66 -51.40 19.41
C GLY A 661 -9.31 -52.16 18.13
N THR A 662 -8.40 -53.11 18.27
CA THR A 662 -7.90 -53.99 17.21
C THR A 662 -8.02 -55.45 17.60
N GLU A 663 -8.06 -56.34 16.60
CA GLU A 663 -8.08 -57.78 16.86
C GLU A 663 -6.77 -58.23 17.52
N ASN A 664 -6.87 -59.03 18.58
CA ASN A 664 -5.76 -59.69 19.29
C ASN A 664 -4.88 -58.80 20.20
N GLU A 665 -5.25 -57.54 20.44
CA GLU A 665 -4.57 -56.65 21.39
C GLU A 665 -5.30 -56.62 22.74
N THR A 666 -4.61 -56.95 23.84
CA THR A 666 -5.24 -57.12 25.17
C THR A 666 -5.11 -55.92 26.11
N GLN A 667 -4.35 -54.89 25.73
CA GLN A 667 -4.09 -53.71 26.58
C GLN A 667 -4.96 -52.50 26.24
N GLN A 668 -5.79 -52.60 25.20
CA GLN A 668 -6.67 -51.55 24.73
C GLN A 668 -7.95 -51.50 25.56
N LYS A 669 -8.53 -50.31 25.72
CA LYS A 669 -9.78 -50.12 26.44
C LYS A 669 -10.60 -48.97 25.88
N THR A 670 -11.89 -49.19 25.70
CA THR A 670 -12.86 -48.14 25.40
C THR A 670 -13.69 -47.85 26.64
N THR A 671 -13.76 -46.58 27.06
CA THR A 671 -14.52 -46.16 28.24
C THR A 671 -15.35 -44.92 27.92
N PHE A 672 -16.66 -45.07 28.02
CA PHE A 672 -17.61 -43.96 28.12
C PHE A 672 -17.96 -43.79 29.59
N ARG A 673 -17.51 -42.69 30.21
CA ARG A 673 -17.71 -42.44 31.64
C ARG A 673 -18.39 -41.09 31.82
N LYS A 674 -19.47 -41.05 32.59
CA LYS A 674 -20.23 -39.81 32.87
C LYS A 674 -20.63 -39.06 31.59
N THR A 675 -20.77 -39.78 30.49
CA THR A 675 -21.09 -39.22 29.17
C THR A 675 -22.58 -38.91 29.09
N HIS A 676 -22.92 -37.74 28.57
CA HIS A 676 -24.31 -37.30 28.40
C HIS A 676 -24.66 -37.27 26.92
N PHE A 677 -25.77 -37.90 26.55
CA PHE A 677 -26.33 -37.88 25.20
C PHE A 677 -27.77 -37.38 25.28
N ASP A 678 -28.00 -36.12 24.93
CA ASP A 678 -29.36 -35.55 24.95
C ASP A 678 -30.12 -35.82 23.65
N GLY A 679 -29.39 -36.02 22.54
CA GLY A 679 -29.92 -36.47 21.25
C GLY A 679 -29.61 -37.94 20.94
N ASP A 680 -29.90 -38.35 19.72
CA ASP A 680 -29.77 -39.75 19.30
C ASP A 680 -28.32 -40.23 19.26
N THR A 681 -28.11 -41.47 19.68
CA THR A 681 -26.79 -42.10 19.77
C THR A 681 -26.74 -43.34 18.90
N ILE A 682 -25.92 -43.31 17.86
CA ILE A 682 -25.87 -44.35 16.83
C ILE A 682 -24.54 -45.12 16.94
N PHE A 683 -24.62 -46.43 17.17
CA PHE A 683 -23.53 -47.40 17.17
C PHE A 683 -23.83 -48.58 16.23
N SER A 684 -24.75 -48.39 15.27
CA SER A 684 -25.20 -49.45 14.38
C SER A 684 -24.05 -50.01 13.55
N ASP A 685 -23.97 -51.34 13.46
CA ASP A 685 -22.95 -52.08 12.71
C ASP A 685 -21.48 -51.79 13.13
N SER A 686 -21.26 -51.23 14.33
CA SER A 686 -19.93 -50.94 14.86
C SER A 686 -19.25 -52.19 15.46
N ASN A 687 -17.92 -52.22 15.46
CA ASN A 687 -17.12 -53.34 15.98
C ASN A 687 -16.30 -52.92 17.20
N PHE A 688 -16.52 -53.59 18.33
CA PHE A 688 -15.83 -53.37 19.59
C PHE A 688 -14.88 -54.55 19.88
N TYR A 689 -13.61 -54.40 19.50
CA TYR A 689 -12.55 -55.36 19.78
C TYR A 689 -11.92 -55.18 21.15
N ALA A 690 -11.83 -53.94 21.64
CA ALA A 690 -11.36 -53.66 22.99
C ALA A 690 -12.47 -53.90 24.04
N PRO A 691 -12.11 -54.31 25.28
CA PRO A 691 -13.00 -54.20 26.42
C PRO A 691 -13.67 -52.83 26.49
N THR A 692 -14.99 -52.81 26.57
CA THR A 692 -15.79 -51.59 26.46
C THR A 692 -16.65 -51.38 27.69
N ASP A 693 -16.42 -50.25 28.38
CA ASP A 693 -17.13 -49.86 29.58
C ASP A 693 -18.01 -48.63 29.31
N PHE A 694 -19.30 -48.76 29.57
CA PHE A 694 -20.27 -47.67 29.66
C PHE A 694 -20.64 -47.49 31.13
N ILE A 695 -20.13 -46.42 31.76
CA ILE A 695 -20.22 -46.18 33.21
C ILE A 695 -20.89 -44.83 33.47
N ASP A 696 -21.98 -44.83 34.22
CA ASP A 696 -22.71 -43.61 34.61
C ASP A 696 -23.11 -42.72 33.42
N ILE A 697 -23.41 -43.32 32.28
CA ILE A 697 -23.85 -42.55 31.10
C ILE A 697 -25.32 -42.13 31.29
N ASN A 698 -25.73 -41.04 30.66
CA ASN A 698 -27.11 -40.57 30.69
C ASN A 698 -27.59 -40.32 29.27
N ILE A 699 -28.58 -41.08 28.81
CA ILE A 699 -29.06 -41.01 27.43
C ILE A 699 -30.54 -40.58 27.42
N GLN A 700 -30.82 -39.41 26.84
CA GLN A 700 -32.19 -38.93 26.63
C GLN A 700 -32.75 -39.33 25.26
N GLY A 701 -31.93 -39.28 24.20
CA GLY A 701 -32.32 -39.62 22.83
C GLY A 701 -32.36 -41.13 22.57
N GLU A 702 -32.76 -41.53 21.36
CA GLU A 702 -32.79 -42.93 20.98
C GLU A 702 -31.37 -43.51 20.90
N THR A 703 -31.17 -44.74 21.34
CA THR A 703 -29.87 -45.42 21.24
C THR A 703 -29.95 -46.60 20.31
N ASN A 704 -29.06 -46.68 19.33
CA ASN A 704 -29.07 -47.72 18.31
C ASN A 704 -27.75 -48.48 18.25
N PHE A 705 -27.70 -49.69 18.81
CA PHE A 705 -26.63 -50.68 18.69
C PHE A 705 -26.96 -51.79 17.68
N SER A 706 -27.92 -51.58 16.78
CA SER A 706 -28.39 -52.62 15.87
C SER A 706 -27.25 -53.17 15.01
N GLY A 707 -27.08 -54.48 14.97
CA GLY A 707 -26.00 -55.13 14.21
C GLY A 707 -24.58 -54.94 14.78
N ALA A 708 -24.41 -54.23 15.91
CA ALA A 708 -23.10 -54.03 16.51
C ALA A 708 -22.50 -55.35 17.03
N LYS A 709 -21.17 -55.44 17.05
CA LYS A 709 -20.44 -56.65 17.45
C LYS A 709 -19.45 -56.34 18.56
N PHE A 710 -19.66 -56.96 19.71
CA PHE A 710 -18.74 -56.90 20.85
C PHE A 710 -17.88 -58.15 20.86
N HIS A 711 -16.65 -58.03 20.38
CA HIS A 711 -15.67 -59.11 20.30
C HIS A 711 -14.97 -59.37 21.64
N SER A 712 -14.95 -58.37 22.53
CA SER A 712 -14.43 -58.47 23.89
C SER A 712 -15.49 -58.09 24.92
N THR A 713 -15.13 -58.12 26.20
CA THR A 713 -16.06 -57.88 27.31
C THR A 713 -16.72 -56.51 27.17
N ALA A 714 -18.05 -56.48 27.32
CA ALA A 714 -18.83 -55.26 27.35
C ALA A 714 -19.48 -55.09 28.73
N SER A 715 -19.42 -53.88 29.28
CA SER A 715 -20.05 -53.57 30.56
C SER A 715 -20.86 -52.30 30.49
N PHE A 716 -22.11 -52.37 30.92
CA PHE A 716 -23.05 -51.27 31.05
C PHE A 716 -23.41 -51.17 32.52
N ASN A 717 -22.74 -50.28 33.25
CA ASN A 717 -22.79 -50.26 34.71
C ASN A 717 -23.17 -48.88 35.22
N ASN A 718 -24.00 -48.86 36.26
CA ASN A 718 -24.21 -47.71 37.11
C ASN A 718 -23.32 -47.82 38.36
N SER A 719 -22.53 -46.81 38.69
CA SER A 719 -21.70 -46.76 39.90
C SER A 719 -22.47 -46.42 41.16
N HIS A 720 -23.79 -46.17 41.05
CA HIS A 720 -24.68 -45.71 42.12
C HIS A 720 -24.36 -44.29 42.63
N SER A 721 -23.68 -43.47 41.82
CA SER A 721 -23.58 -42.02 42.05
C SER A 721 -24.93 -41.33 41.80
N GLU A 722 -25.12 -40.08 42.29
CA GLU A 722 -26.43 -39.39 42.37
C GLU A 722 -27.22 -39.26 41.04
N ASN A 723 -26.59 -39.54 39.89
CA ASN A 723 -27.22 -39.58 38.57
C ASN A 723 -27.46 -41.03 38.13
N VAL A 724 -28.74 -41.42 38.01
CA VAL A 724 -29.11 -42.77 37.56
C VAL A 724 -28.73 -42.95 36.10
N PHE A 725 -27.85 -43.92 35.78
CA PHE A 725 -27.68 -44.41 34.41
C PHE A 725 -29.02 -44.90 33.89
N LYS A 726 -29.57 -44.14 32.94
CA LYS A 726 -30.86 -44.41 32.32
C LYS A 726 -30.82 -44.28 30.79
N PHE A 727 -31.63 -45.09 30.14
CA PHE A 727 -32.07 -44.91 28.76
C PHE A 727 -33.49 -44.32 28.82
N ALA A 728 -33.62 -43.02 28.52
CA ALA A 728 -34.91 -42.34 28.62
C ALA A 728 -35.84 -42.67 27.43
N ALA A 729 -35.27 -42.77 26.22
CA ALA A 729 -35.97 -43.16 25.00
C ALA A 729 -35.73 -44.63 24.64
N ASP A 730 -36.11 -45.01 23.41
CA ASP A 730 -35.99 -46.38 22.92
C ASP A 730 -34.52 -46.78 22.73
N ALA A 731 -34.19 -48.00 23.14
CA ALA A 731 -32.86 -48.58 23.02
C ALA A 731 -32.93 -49.86 22.16
N TYR A 732 -32.26 -49.82 21.02
CA TYR A 732 -32.22 -50.88 20.02
C TYR A 732 -30.89 -51.64 20.10
N PHE A 733 -30.98 -52.93 20.40
CA PHE A 733 -29.90 -53.91 20.40
C PHE A 733 -30.25 -55.09 19.46
N ASP A 734 -31.12 -54.87 18.46
CA ASP A 734 -31.50 -55.93 17.54
C ASP A 734 -30.32 -56.37 16.66
N ARG A 735 -30.19 -57.68 16.44
CA ARG A 735 -29.06 -58.30 15.72
C ARG A 735 -27.68 -58.00 16.33
N VAL A 736 -27.59 -57.58 17.59
CA VAL A 736 -26.29 -57.40 18.27
C VAL A 736 -25.63 -58.76 18.53
N GLU A 737 -24.31 -58.85 18.39
CA GLU A 737 -23.53 -60.03 18.75
C GLU A 737 -22.58 -59.73 19.92
N PHE A 738 -22.82 -60.35 21.08
CA PHE A 738 -21.89 -60.35 22.21
C PHE A 738 -21.06 -61.64 22.18
N LYS A 739 -19.87 -61.57 21.57
CA LYS A 739 -18.96 -62.71 21.40
C LYS A 739 -18.15 -63.03 22.66
N ASP A 740 -18.00 -62.05 23.55
CA ASP A 740 -17.52 -62.25 24.91
C ASP A 740 -18.61 -61.90 25.93
N SER A 741 -18.25 -61.91 27.21
CA SER A 741 -19.16 -61.72 28.33
C SER A 741 -19.71 -60.31 28.35
N VAL A 742 -20.99 -60.16 28.69
CA VAL A 742 -21.66 -58.85 28.78
C VAL A 742 -22.35 -58.67 30.13
N ASN A 743 -22.19 -57.50 30.73
CA ASN A 743 -22.85 -57.14 31.97
C ASN A 743 -23.72 -55.89 31.78
N PHE A 744 -25.00 -55.99 32.10
CA PHE A 744 -25.94 -54.88 32.29
C PHE A 744 -26.30 -54.84 33.78
N ILE A 745 -25.81 -53.84 34.51
CA ILE A 745 -25.93 -53.78 35.97
C ILE A 745 -26.54 -52.45 36.41
N ALA A 746 -27.64 -52.52 37.16
CA ALA A 746 -28.30 -51.40 37.82
C ALA A 746 -28.75 -50.28 36.86
N ILE A 747 -29.19 -50.64 35.65
CA ILE A 747 -29.64 -49.72 34.60
C ILE A 747 -31.15 -49.50 34.66
N GLN A 748 -31.59 -48.27 34.42
CA GLN A 748 -32.99 -47.92 34.22
C GLN A 748 -33.34 -47.75 32.73
N PHE A 749 -34.36 -48.45 32.24
CA PHE A 749 -34.95 -48.26 30.92
C PHE A 749 -36.34 -47.65 31.08
N CYS A 750 -36.50 -46.41 30.62
CA CYS A 750 -37.76 -45.68 30.72
C CYS A 750 -38.75 -46.06 29.62
N ASN A 751 -38.24 -46.48 28.45
CA ASN A 751 -39.02 -46.82 27.26
C ASN A 751 -38.66 -48.22 26.71
N LYS A 752 -38.85 -48.48 25.41
CA LYS A 752 -38.67 -49.82 24.84
C LYS A 752 -37.20 -50.20 24.79
N MET A 753 -36.95 -51.48 25.02
CA MET A 753 -35.64 -52.11 24.92
C MET A 753 -35.78 -53.34 24.02
N ASN A 754 -35.09 -53.33 22.88
CA ASN A 754 -35.20 -54.36 21.85
C ASN A 754 -33.91 -55.17 21.71
N PHE A 755 -33.96 -56.47 21.99
CA PHE A 755 -32.88 -57.45 21.78
C PHE A 755 -33.27 -58.50 20.72
N GLU A 756 -34.18 -58.17 19.80
CA GLU A 756 -34.64 -59.10 18.77
C GLU A 756 -33.48 -59.63 17.92
N ASN A 757 -33.36 -60.95 17.79
CA ASN A 757 -32.23 -61.62 17.12
C ASN A 757 -30.83 -61.32 17.70
N ALA A 758 -30.72 -60.85 18.95
CA ALA A 758 -29.43 -60.71 19.63
C ALA A 758 -28.79 -62.08 19.92
N ILE A 759 -27.45 -62.18 19.90
CA ILE A 759 -26.74 -63.43 20.17
C ILE A 759 -25.73 -63.23 21.32
N PHE A 760 -25.80 -64.10 22.32
CA PHE A 760 -24.94 -64.11 23.50
C PHE A 760 -24.11 -65.40 23.54
N TYR A 761 -22.83 -65.29 23.16
CA TYR A 761 -21.93 -66.45 23.03
C TYR A 761 -21.26 -66.88 24.35
N LYS A 762 -21.20 -65.97 25.33
CA LYS A 762 -20.63 -66.20 26.67
C LYS A 762 -21.57 -65.70 27.77
N ASP A 763 -21.07 -65.63 28.99
CA ASP A 763 -21.83 -65.23 30.17
C ASP A 763 -22.50 -63.86 29.97
N SER A 764 -23.80 -63.78 30.26
CA SER A 764 -24.56 -62.53 30.14
C SER A 764 -25.29 -62.23 31.45
N LYS A 765 -25.08 -61.05 32.01
CA LYS A 765 -25.73 -60.62 33.24
C LYS A 765 -26.64 -59.45 33.00
N PHE A 766 -27.89 -59.57 33.43
CA PHE A 766 -28.87 -58.49 33.49
C PHE A 766 -29.31 -58.37 34.95
N GLU A 767 -28.55 -57.61 35.75
CA GLU A 767 -28.69 -57.58 37.19
C GLU A 767 -29.23 -56.22 37.67
N ASP A 768 -30.18 -56.25 38.60
CA ASP A 768 -30.80 -55.08 39.20
C ASP A 768 -31.42 -54.11 38.18
N MET A 769 -32.05 -54.67 37.15
CA MET A 769 -32.67 -53.91 36.06
C MET A 769 -33.94 -53.19 36.53
N HIS A 770 -34.18 -51.98 36.03
CA HIS A 770 -35.42 -51.23 36.28
C HIS A 770 -36.10 -50.82 34.97
N PHE A 771 -37.31 -51.33 34.74
CA PHE A 771 -38.17 -51.01 33.62
C PHE A 771 -39.38 -50.16 34.05
N ASP A 772 -39.59 -49.01 33.40
CA ASP A 772 -40.73 -48.14 33.71
C ASP A 772 -42.00 -48.49 32.93
N SER A 773 -41.87 -48.69 31.61
CA SER A 773 -43.03 -48.69 30.71
C SER A 773 -43.24 -50.06 30.05
N PHE A 774 -42.16 -50.71 29.60
CA PHE A 774 -42.19 -51.93 28.81
C PHE A 774 -41.28 -53.00 29.40
N SER A 775 -41.69 -54.28 29.27
CA SER A 775 -40.76 -55.39 29.45
C SER A 775 -39.80 -55.44 28.25
N PRO A 776 -38.55 -55.88 28.44
CA PRO A 776 -37.60 -55.98 27.34
C PRO A 776 -38.01 -57.08 26.35
N ASP A 777 -37.80 -56.83 25.07
CA ASP A 777 -38.13 -57.78 23.99
C ASP A 777 -36.89 -58.59 23.61
N PHE A 778 -36.97 -59.92 23.73
CA PHE A 778 -35.91 -60.88 23.39
C PHE A 778 -36.36 -61.87 22.31
N LYS A 779 -37.34 -61.49 21.48
CA LYS A 779 -37.83 -62.33 20.40
C LYS A 779 -36.68 -62.82 19.52
N ASP A 780 -36.58 -64.13 19.34
CA ASP A 780 -35.54 -64.78 18.54
C ASP A 780 -34.09 -64.54 19.02
N ALA A 781 -33.88 -63.98 20.22
CA ALA A 781 -32.55 -63.86 20.81
C ALA A 781 -31.97 -65.25 21.18
N GLU A 782 -30.67 -65.43 21.05
CA GLU A 782 -29.99 -66.72 21.24
C GLU A 782 -28.94 -66.67 22.36
N PHE A 783 -28.95 -67.68 23.24
CA PHE A 783 -28.05 -67.80 24.39
C PHE A 783 -27.30 -69.14 24.37
N GLU A 784 -25.98 -69.14 24.60
CA GLU A 784 -25.15 -70.36 24.60
C GLU A 784 -25.45 -71.24 25.83
N VAL A 785 -25.85 -72.50 25.59
CA VAL A 785 -26.26 -73.46 26.64
C VAL A 785 -25.21 -73.68 27.73
N LYS A 786 -23.92 -73.56 27.41
CA LYS A 786 -22.82 -73.79 28.36
C LYS A 786 -22.46 -72.57 29.21
N SER A 787 -23.04 -71.41 28.93
CA SER A 787 -22.72 -70.15 29.59
C SER A 787 -23.73 -69.80 30.67
N ASN A 788 -23.31 -68.92 31.59
CA ASN A 788 -24.15 -68.46 32.69
C ASN A 788 -24.93 -67.21 32.26
N HIS A 789 -26.26 -67.30 32.33
CA HIS A 789 -27.14 -66.20 32.00
C HIS A 789 -28.00 -65.85 33.23
N SER A 790 -27.86 -64.62 33.77
CA SER A 790 -28.60 -64.14 34.94
C SER A 790 -29.52 -62.98 34.59
N PHE A 791 -30.73 -62.99 35.16
CA PHE A 791 -31.75 -61.95 34.96
C PHE A 791 -32.42 -61.61 36.28
N THR A 792 -32.24 -60.39 36.77
CA THR A 792 -32.90 -59.87 37.97
C THR A 792 -33.43 -58.46 37.73
N THR A 793 -34.57 -58.19 38.33
CA THR A 793 -35.28 -56.90 38.26
C THR A 793 -35.44 -56.35 39.66
N LYS A 794 -35.30 -55.03 39.80
CA LYS A 794 -35.53 -54.36 41.09
C LYS A 794 -36.98 -54.54 41.53
N SER A 795 -37.17 -54.68 42.85
CA SER A 795 -38.50 -54.85 43.45
C SER A 795 -39.44 -53.67 43.19
N ASN A 796 -38.89 -52.47 42.99
CA ASN A 796 -39.64 -51.26 42.67
C ASN A 796 -39.85 -51.03 41.16
N SER A 797 -39.43 -51.95 40.29
CA SER A 797 -39.63 -51.82 38.85
C SER A 797 -41.07 -52.11 38.45
N LYS A 798 -41.64 -51.25 37.58
CA LYS A 798 -43.05 -51.34 37.13
C LYS A 798 -43.30 -52.52 36.19
N LYS A 799 -42.27 -52.97 35.47
CA LYS A 799 -42.29 -54.17 34.63
C LYS A 799 -41.21 -55.14 35.09
N GLN A 800 -41.36 -56.40 34.74
CA GLN A 800 -40.44 -57.48 35.12
C GLN A 800 -40.07 -58.26 33.86
N PHE A 801 -38.99 -59.04 33.90
CA PHE A 801 -38.72 -60.00 32.83
C PHE A 801 -39.86 -61.03 32.74
N ASP A 802 -40.35 -61.27 31.53
CA ASP A 802 -41.28 -62.37 31.25
C ASP A 802 -40.48 -63.61 30.88
N PHE A 803 -40.59 -64.68 31.66
CA PHE A 803 -39.75 -65.86 31.51
C PHE A 803 -40.48 -67.03 30.85
N GLY A 804 -39.69 -67.82 30.14
CA GLY A 804 -40.01 -69.12 29.59
C GLY A 804 -39.00 -70.18 30.08
N THR A 805 -39.41 -71.45 30.15
CA THR A 805 -38.57 -72.52 30.71
C THR A 805 -38.19 -73.54 29.65
N LEU A 806 -36.89 -73.69 29.42
CA LEU A 806 -36.33 -74.65 28.48
C LEU A 806 -35.64 -75.80 29.20
N LYS A 807 -35.69 -77.00 28.60
CA LYS A 807 -34.96 -78.19 29.06
C LYS A 807 -33.97 -78.62 27.98
N PRO A 808 -32.69 -78.25 28.10
CA PRO A 808 -31.69 -78.51 27.04
C PRO A 808 -31.48 -80.02 26.79
N LYS A 809 -31.73 -80.85 27.80
CA LYS A 809 -31.70 -82.32 27.74
C LYS A 809 -32.83 -82.87 28.62
N SER A 810 -33.32 -84.07 28.32
CA SER A 810 -34.38 -84.75 29.07
C SER A 810 -34.07 -84.98 30.57
N THR A 811 -32.80 -84.94 30.96
CA THR A 811 -32.30 -85.10 32.34
C THR A 811 -31.61 -83.85 32.91
N GLY A 812 -31.56 -82.75 32.16
CA GLY A 812 -30.88 -81.51 32.58
C GLY A 812 -31.72 -80.64 33.50
N GLN A 813 -31.06 -79.73 34.24
CA GLN A 813 -31.78 -78.69 34.99
C GLN A 813 -32.53 -77.76 34.01
N PRO A 814 -33.78 -77.37 34.32
CA PRO A 814 -34.49 -76.38 33.53
C PRO A 814 -33.76 -75.03 33.56
N ILE A 815 -33.64 -74.37 32.42
CA ILE A 815 -33.08 -73.02 32.29
C ILE A 815 -34.24 -72.06 32.02
N SER A 816 -34.31 -70.98 32.79
CA SER A 816 -35.28 -69.90 32.57
C SER A 816 -34.64 -68.77 31.77
N LEU A 817 -35.22 -68.42 30.63
CA LEU A 817 -34.78 -67.32 29.78
C LEU A 817 -35.96 -66.39 29.47
N PRO A 818 -35.71 -65.13 29.05
CA PRO A 818 -36.77 -64.26 28.56
C PRO A 818 -37.62 -64.95 27.47
N ARG A 819 -38.95 -64.85 27.56
CA ARG A 819 -39.88 -65.51 26.64
C ARG A 819 -39.58 -65.13 25.19
N GLY A 820 -39.62 -66.11 24.30
CA GLY A 820 -39.28 -65.92 22.89
C GLY A 820 -37.80 -66.08 22.55
N SER A 821 -36.92 -66.21 23.57
CA SER A 821 -35.51 -66.53 23.38
C SER A 821 -35.28 -68.00 23.06
N PHE A 822 -34.12 -68.31 22.52
CA PHE A 822 -33.65 -69.65 22.20
C PHE A 822 -32.32 -69.93 22.88
N LEU A 823 -32.08 -71.20 23.15
CA LEU A 823 -30.78 -71.73 23.49
C LEU A 823 -30.10 -72.26 22.23
N PHE A 824 -28.78 -72.09 22.11
CA PHE A 824 -28.00 -72.73 21.06
C PHE A 824 -26.74 -73.38 21.64
N THR A 825 -26.11 -74.25 20.85
CA THR A 825 -24.82 -74.85 21.18
C THR A 825 -23.82 -74.52 20.09
N ASN A 826 -22.72 -73.86 20.43
CA ASN A 826 -21.63 -73.49 19.52
C ASN A 826 -20.72 -74.68 19.14
N THR A 827 -21.30 -75.87 18.92
CA THR A 827 -20.61 -77.10 18.52
C THR A 827 -21.21 -77.65 17.23
N SER A 828 -20.44 -78.43 16.44
CA SER A 828 -20.86 -78.88 15.11
C SER A 828 -22.24 -79.56 15.15
N GLY A 829 -23.22 -78.93 14.51
CA GLY A 829 -24.63 -79.36 14.49
C GLY A 829 -25.63 -78.31 14.97
N ASN A 830 -25.18 -77.19 15.58
CA ASN A 830 -25.96 -76.02 16.03
C ASN A 830 -27.44 -76.34 16.33
N GLN A 831 -27.69 -77.08 17.42
CA GLN A 831 -29.07 -77.31 17.84
C GLN A 831 -29.62 -76.05 18.51
N ARG A 832 -30.59 -75.42 17.85
CA ARG A 832 -31.42 -74.35 18.40
C ARG A 832 -32.58 -74.97 19.19
N ILE A 833 -32.71 -74.62 20.48
CA ILE A 833 -33.68 -75.16 21.43
C ILE A 833 -34.58 -74.02 21.90
N GLY A 834 -35.89 -74.09 21.62
CA GLY A 834 -36.85 -73.07 22.03
C GLY A 834 -38.07 -72.96 21.10
N PRO A 835 -38.84 -71.87 21.18
CA PRO A 835 -38.63 -70.72 22.06
C PRO A 835 -38.92 -71.04 23.53
N ALA A 836 -38.33 -70.27 24.45
CA ALA A 836 -38.59 -70.27 25.89
C ALA A 836 -40.02 -69.88 26.22
#